data_AF-A0AA95I931-F1
#
_entry.id   AF-A0AA95I931-F1
#
_cell.length_a   1.000
_cell.length_b   1.000
_cell.length_c   1.000
_cell.angle_alpha   90.00
_cell.angle_beta   90.00
_cell.angle_gamma   90.00
#
_symmetry.space_group_name_H-M   'P 1'
#
loop_
_entity.id
_entity.type
_entity.pdbx_description
1 polymer ?
#
loop_
_entity_poly.entity_id
_entity_poly.type
_entity_poly.pdbx_seq_one_letter_code
_entity_poly.pdbx_strand_id
1 'polypeptide(L)'
;MNLKKMVLTTVSIASFVTMVLPASAAETVHGSILSTEDIKAEQNSIATEWQDAQTNITDQENPEAEGTGSGSKEEFPAANGTAQPPETKSAPVNQQTRLVAAGTANTAADSGVSQLVLMMNSNKMYQNGKQYLAPHPMTVKDGVSYISIRAIVERTGLKLSFDNKTKETIIRRGGDELRFKLNSKTYKVNGAVKPMKGPSYSSNGVFLVPLTSITQALGIPYTVNQQEKKVILNLSTKPVASFSIGNPEIFAGETLVQYIPSAYSPKGLPIVEEQWEGREEVFMYPGRYVVSYRVKDSSGQWSDTFWLTVTVNKPHTPPVADFTTNKDTYRIGEFISYTDYSTDEDNAIVSREWLNNEMAFFTPGPKTIRLTVRNKYGLSSTVEKTITITDEILYTRDEFYKIYTPVGSKYSFDGTKIPTWAKVPYQYDTEPVTLIRSNSPETVYSEGILYRESAIGNTRFMLHHVNATRKNVKMYVVATNRGSETARLTQTGLGMGGPTKYATASGKMSVQRYFESMQFGNKFKDVWLSPGQSKVIFTELSSSVMRQGDVVSLFADLYSDQTIQYHVIMLSTTRDPINALQNLSVLPMDNHNRGTYFDATRNIRYGDLLGLTPARLMIGDNSQDPYLVGRDGATGSYQMNAGNFGVLYRIKLYRVAPRTLITFNPRGGQYDGVIMVNGRIVQLPDTSGLKAPHEAAVLYRTGDQEETVEMLFTAAPGSSLSVNLLFQPLPEIKH
;
A
#
# COMPACT_ATOMS: atom_id res chain seq x y z
N MET A 1 34.13 -83.48 -13.78
CA MET A 1 35.38 -83.18 -14.51
C MET A 1 35.03 -82.36 -15.75
N ASN A 2 35.93 -81.48 -16.21
CA ASN A 2 35.80 -80.56 -17.36
C ASN A 2 35.23 -81.16 -18.67
N LEU A 3 34.76 -80.39 -19.69
CA LEU A 3 34.13 -79.06 -19.84
C LEU A 3 33.86 -78.85 -21.36
N LYS A 4 32.99 -77.91 -21.77
CA LYS A 4 32.85 -77.33 -23.15
C LYS A 4 32.22 -78.26 -24.23
N LYS A 5 31.61 -77.75 -25.31
CA LYS A 5 31.78 -76.45 -25.98
C LYS A 5 30.55 -76.00 -26.82
N MET A 6 30.30 -74.68 -26.87
CA MET A 6 29.71 -73.83 -27.93
C MET A 6 28.58 -74.35 -28.87
N VAL A 7 27.51 -73.56 -28.98
CA VAL A 7 26.57 -73.53 -30.12
C VAL A 7 26.52 -72.11 -30.70
N LEU A 8 26.28 -72.00 -32.01
CA LEU A 8 26.43 -70.79 -32.82
C LEU A 8 25.09 -70.36 -33.48
N THR A 9 24.82 -69.04 -33.50
CA THR A 9 23.97 -68.29 -34.47
C THR A 9 22.44 -68.49 -34.56
N THR A 10 21.71 -67.36 -34.34
CA THR A 10 20.43 -66.90 -35.00
C THR A 10 19.15 -67.77 -34.86
N VAL A 11 17.92 -67.25 -34.67
CA VAL A 11 17.28 -65.93 -34.91
C VAL A 11 16.31 -65.54 -33.75
N SER A 12 16.13 -64.23 -33.53
CA SER A 12 15.08 -63.46 -32.81
C SER A 12 14.06 -64.12 -31.84
N ILE A 13 13.89 -63.51 -30.66
CA ILE A 13 12.58 -63.20 -30.02
C ILE A 13 12.74 -62.02 -29.04
N ALA A 14 11.64 -61.33 -28.75
CA ALA A 14 11.55 -60.01 -28.12
C ALA A 14 12.08 -59.87 -26.68
N SER A 15 12.34 -58.63 -26.27
CA SER A 15 12.24 -58.17 -24.88
C SER A 15 11.64 -56.76 -24.85
N PHE A 16 10.64 -56.57 -23.99
CA PHE A 16 9.92 -55.31 -23.85
C PHE A 16 10.81 -54.23 -23.20
N VAL A 17 10.92 -53.07 -23.84
CA VAL A 17 11.36 -51.84 -23.18
C VAL A 17 10.13 -50.99 -22.90
N THR A 18 9.67 -51.03 -21.65
CA THR A 18 8.64 -50.11 -21.15
C THR A 18 9.20 -48.70 -21.04
N MET A 19 8.82 -47.81 -21.96
CA MET A 19 9.03 -46.37 -21.78
C MET A 19 8.17 -45.88 -20.60
N VAL A 20 8.82 -45.49 -19.50
CA VAL A 20 8.17 -44.66 -18.48
C VAL A 20 8.29 -43.21 -18.92
N LEU A 21 7.23 -42.69 -19.54
CA LEU A 21 7.08 -41.27 -19.80
C LEU A 21 6.76 -40.55 -18.48
N PRO A 22 7.52 -39.50 -18.07
CA PRO A 22 7.07 -38.63 -17.00
C PRO A 22 5.90 -37.78 -17.50
N ALA A 23 4.74 -37.95 -16.87
CA ALA A 23 3.53 -37.21 -17.23
C ALA A 23 3.56 -35.79 -16.63
N SER A 24 3.46 -34.78 -17.49
CA SER A 24 2.97 -33.44 -17.14
C SER A 24 2.17 -32.87 -18.32
N ALA A 25 1.14 -32.09 -18.01
CA ALA A 25 0.13 -31.54 -18.94
C ALA A 25 -0.82 -32.57 -19.61
N ALA A 26 -1.83 -33.00 -18.85
CA ALA A 26 -3.06 -33.57 -19.40
C ALA A 26 -4.28 -33.29 -18.49
N GLU A 27 -4.87 -32.10 -18.61
CA GLU A 27 -6.31 -31.93 -18.40
C GLU A 27 -6.93 -31.49 -19.72
N THR A 28 -7.44 -32.47 -20.47
CA THR A 28 -8.21 -32.24 -21.69
C THR A 28 -9.67 -31.99 -21.32
N VAL A 29 -10.13 -30.73 -21.41
CA VAL A 29 -11.55 -30.46 -21.59
C VAL A 29 -11.96 -30.93 -22.99
N HIS A 30 -13.01 -31.74 -23.08
CA HIS A 30 -13.51 -32.25 -24.36
C HIS A 30 -13.99 -31.09 -25.25
N GLY A 31 -13.36 -30.92 -26.42
CA GLY A 31 -13.84 -30.00 -27.44
C GLY A 31 -15.07 -30.56 -28.15
N SER A 32 -16.25 -30.06 -27.80
CA SER A 32 -17.45 -30.15 -28.64
C SER A 32 -17.40 -29.05 -29.70
N ILE A 33 -17.53 -29.43 -30.98
CA ILE A 33 -17.65 -28.47 -32.08
C ILE A 33 -18.95 -27.70 -31.91
N LEU A 34 -18.86 -26.37 -31.77
CA LEU A 34 -20.01 -25.47 -31.67
C LEU A 34 -19.99 -24.43 -32.79
N SER A 35 -21.19 -24.01 -33.17
CA SER A 35 -21.47 -23.32 -34.42
C SER A 35 -21.61 -21.81 -34.23
N THR A 36 -21.74 -21.07 -35.32
CA THR A 36 -21.72 -19.59 -35.39
C THR A 36 -22.88 -18.86 -34.68
N GLU A 37 -23.64 -19.51 -33.80
CA GLU A 37 -24.72 -18.90 -33.01
C GLU A 37 -24.34 -18.67 -31.52
N ASP A 38 -23.36 -19.40 -30.98
CA ASP A 38 -22.97 -19.29 -29.55
C ASP A 38 -22.23 -17.97 -29.21
N ILE A 39 -21.69 -17.27 -30.22
CA ILE A 39 -20.94 -16.00 -30.06
C ILE A 39 -21.83 -14.85 -29.51
N LYS A 40 -23.16 -14.99 -29.52
CA LYS A 40 -24.08 -13.95 -29.02
C LYS A 40 -24.51 -14.10 -27.55
N ALA A 41 -24.13 -15.17 -26.85
CA ALA A 41 -24.46 -15.35 -25.43
C ALA A 41 -23.39 -14.76 -24.49
N GLU A 42 -22.12 -14.72 -24.92
CA GLU A 42 -20.97 -14.38 -24.07
C GLU A 42 -20.79 -12.85 -23.86
N GLN A 43 -21.53 -12.00 -24.58
CA GLN A 43 -21.51 -10.55 -24.38
C GLN A 43 -22.38 -10.06 -23.21
N ASN A 44 -23.21 -10.91 -22.60
CA ASN A 44 -24.11 -10.53 -21.49
C ASN A 44 -23.68 -11.02 -20.10
N SER A 45 -22.60 -11.80 -19.97
CA SER A 45 -22.09 -12.29 -18.67
C SER A 45 -21.04 -11.37 -18.03
N ILE A 46 -20.36 -10.54 -18.82
CA ILE A 46 -19.27 -9.65 -18.35
C ILE A 46 -19.81 -8.44 -17.56
N ALA A 47 -21.12 -8.16 -17.61
CA ALA A 47 -21.76 -7.04 -16.94
C ALA A 47 -22.07 -7.27 -15.44
N THR A 48 -21.96 -8.52 -14.93
CA THR A 48 -22.51 -8.89 -13.61
C THR A 48 -21.45 -9.17 -12.53
N GLU A 49 -20.17 -9.38 -12.88
CA GLU A 49 -19.10 -9.61 -11.89
C GLU A 49 -18.49 -8.32 -11.30
N TRP A 50 -18.90 -7.14 -11.77
CA TRP A 50 -18.42 -5.85 -11.25
C TRP A 50 -19.26 -5.25 -10.10
N GLN A 51 -20.22 -6.00 -9.54
CA GLN A 51 -21.07 -5.51 -8.44
C GLN A 51 -20.77 -6.11 -7.05
N ASP A 52 -20.13 -7.27 -6.95
CA ASP A 52 -19.84 -7.92 -5.64
C ASP A 52 -18.49 -7.52 -5.01
N ALA A 53 -17.73 -6.62 -5.65
CA ALA A 53 -16.43 -6.13 -5.16
C ALA A 53 -16.51 -4.86 -4.30
N GLN A 54 -17.70 -4.34 -3.98
CA GLN A 54 -17.88 -3.00 -3.38
C GLN A 54 -18.53 -2.97 -1.98
N THR A 55 -18.67 -4.12 -1.31
CA THR A 55 -19.22 -4.21 0.05
C THR A 55 -18.31 -5.03 0.97
N ASN A 56 -17.48 -4.34 1.77
CA ASN A 56 -17.02 -4.70 3.14
C ASN A 56 -15.64 -4.10 3.49
N ILE A 57 -15.58 -2.81 3.85
CA ILE A 57 -14.58 -2.31 4.83
C ILE A 57 -15.26 -1.30 5.75
N THR A 58 -15.33 -1.61 7.04
CA THR A 58 -15.58 -0.66 8.14
C THR A 58 -14.44 -0.75 9.13
N ASP A 59 -13.94 0.43 9.51
CA ASP A 59 -13.14 0.82 10.68
C ASP A 59 -12.45 -0.25 11.55
N GLN A 60 -11.13 -0.11 11.73
CA GLN A 60 -10.61 0.04 13.09
C GLN A 60 -9.29 0.83 13.16
N GLU A 61 -9.05 1.39 14.35
CA GLU A 61 -8.11 2.46 14.68
C GLU A 61 -6.62 2.04 14.68
N ASN A 62 -5.71 3.03 14.62
CA ASN A 62 -4.33 2.87 15.08
C ASN A 62 -3.86 4.19 15.75
N PRO A 63 -3.03 4.16 16.81
CA PRO A 63 -2.94 5.26 17.79
C PRO A 63 -1.80 6.27 17.56
N GLU A 64 -1.76 7.26 18.45
CA GLU A 64 -0.85 8.39 18.57
C GLU A 64 0.65 8.03 18.58
N ALA A 65 1.48 8.96 18.11
CA ALA A 65 2.89 9.09 18.49
C ALA A 65 3.28 10.58 18.63
N GLU A 66 4.16 10.87 19.59
CA GLU A 66 4.37 12.20 20.16
C GLU A 66 5.26 13.13 19.33
N GLY A 67 5.14 14.44 19.58
CA GLY A 67 5.99 15.47 19.00
C GLY A 67 7.08 15.99 19.95
N THR A 68 8.19 16.42 19.36
CA THR A 68 9.18 17.37 19.91
C THR A 68 9.60 18.29 18.75
N GLY A 69 9.98 19.56 18.89
CA GLY A 69 10.13 20.43 20.07
C GLY A 69 11.20 21.50 19.75
N SER A 70 10.96 22.76 20.12
CA SER A 70 11.78 23.96 19.77
C SER A 70 11.59 24.50 18.32
N GLY A 71 11.59 25.82 18.04
CA GLY A 71 11.63 26.98 18.94
C GLY A 71 12.52 28.13 18.42
N SER A 72 11.93 29.24 17.99
CA SER A 72 12.57 30.58 17.94
C SER A 72 11.52 31.68 17.70
N LYS A 73 11.79 32.88 18.22
CA LYS A 73 11.09 34.14 17.92
C LYS A 73 11.98 35.01 17.04
N GLU A 74 11.37 35.99 16.37
CA GLU A 74 11.86 37.32 15.92
C GLU A 74 11.24 37.65 14.56
N GLU A 75 11.06 38.90 14.13
CA GLU A 75 10.64 40.13 14.81
C GLU A 75 10.13 41.08 13.70
N PHE A 76 9.23 42.03 13.99
CA PHE A 76 8.83 43.03 12.98
C PHE A 76 9.88 44.15 12.90
N PRO A 77 10.03 44.76 11.70
CA PRO A 77 10.03 46.22 11.67
C PRO A 77 8.99 46.77 10.69
N ALA A 78 8.47 47.96 11.02
CA ALA A 78 7.56 48.73 10.19
C ALA A 78 8.27 49.97 9.61
N ALA A 79 7.84 50.46 8.44
CA ALA A 79 7.52 51.90 8.24
C ALA A 79 7.08 52.24 6.80
N ASN A 80 5.94 52.94 6.71
CA ASN A 80 5.58 54.07 5.82
C ASN A 80 5.81 54.02 4.29
N GLY A 81 4.71 54.24 3.57
CA GLY A 81 4.67 54.64 2.15
C GLY A 81 3.27 55.12 1.76
N THR A 82 2.92 56.37 2.07
CA THR A 82 1.60 56.97 1.82
C THR A 82 1.42 57.53 0.40
N ALA A 83 0.34 57.20 -0.30
CA ALA A 83 -0.21 58.01 -1.41
C ALA A 83 -1.69 57.66 -1.76
N GLN A 84 -2.61 58.61 -1.58
CA GLN A 84 -4.03 58.62 -2.01
C GLN A 84 -4.59 60.06 -1.75
N PRO A 85 -5.67 60.58 -2.38
CA PRO A 85 -6.31 60.37 -3.70
C PRO A 85 -6.19 61.65 -4.60
N PRO A 86 -6.95 61.82 -5.71
CA PRO A 86 -8.27 62.53 -5.71
C PRO A 86 -9.28 62.01 -6.81
N GLU A 87 -10.57 62.43 -6.96
CA GLU A 87 -11.56 63.09 -6.08
C GLU A 87 -13.04 62.82 -6.50
N THR A 88 -13.94 62.88 -5.50
CA THR A 88 -15.35 63.34 -5.37
C THR A 88 -16.38 63.52 -6.53
N LYS A 89 -17.65 63.21 -6.19
CA LYS A 89 -18.86 64.09 -6.10
C LYS A 89 -20.07 63.26 -5.64
N SER A 90 -21.06 63.71 -4.84
CA SER A 90 -21.27 64.94 -4.04
C SER A 90 -22.43 64.74 -3.02
N ALA A 91 -22.55 65.61 -2.01
CA ALA A 91 -23.51 65.59 -0.86
C ALA A 91 -24.93 66.14 -1.22
N PRO A 92 -25.88 66.62 -0.35
CA PRO A 92 -25.84 66.98 1.10
C PRO A 92 -27.01 66.46 2.02
N VAL A 93 -26.80 66.17 3.32
CA VAL A 93 -26.96 66.99 4.56
C VAL A 93 -28.40 67.47 4.90
N ASN A 94 -28.90 67.08 6.09
CA ASN A 94 -29.44 68.07 7.06
C ASN A 94 -29.34 67.60 8.54
N GLN A 95 -29.06 68.54 9.45
CA GLN A 95 -29.14 68.41 10.91
C GLN A 95 -30.04 69.53 11.45
N GLN A 96 -30.76 69.34 12.59
CA GLN A 96 -30.54 70.15 13.82
C GLN A 96 -31.61 70.00 14.94
N THR A 97 -31.11 69.69 16.15
CA THR A 97 -31.46 70.21 17.50
C THR A 97 -32.91 70.43 17.98
N ARG A 98 -33.21 69.95 19.21
CA ARG A 98 -33.15 70.80 20.44
C ARG A 98 -33.30 70.02 21.77
N LEU A 99 -32.95 70.70 22.87
CA LEU A 99 -33.13 70.31 24.28
C LEU A 99 -34.13 71.31 24.94
N VAL A 100 -34.61 71.22 26.20
CA VAL A 100 -34.28 70.42 27.40
C VAL A 100 -35.56 70.25 28.26
N ALA A 101 -35.62 69.27 29.19
CA ALA A 101 -35.91 69.47 30.63
C ALA A 101 -36.50 68.25 31.40
N ALA A 102 -35.97 68.06 32.61
CA ALA A 102 -36.40 67.25 33.76
C ALA A 102 -37.70 66.41 33.74
N GLY A 103 -37.54 65.10 33.97
CA GLY A 103 -38.57 64.18 34.45
C GLY A 103 -37.95 63.16 35.43
N THR A 104 -38.52 63.07 36.63
CA THR A 104 -38.06 62.29 37.79
C THR A 104 -37.73 60.81 37.53
N ALA A 105 -36.81 60.28 38.35
CA ALA A 105 -36.37 58.89 38.33
C ALA A 105 -37.51 57.85 38.40
N ASN A 106 -37.36 56.79 37.61
CA ASN A 106 -37.77 55.44 38.02
C ASN A 106 -36.85 54.41 37.35
N THR A 107 -36.09 53.69 38.17
CA THR A 107 -35.25 52.56 37.75
C THR A 107 -36.13 51.39 37.31
N ALA A 108 -36.31 51.22 36.00
CA ALA A 108 -36.75 49.94 35.44
C ALA A 108 -35.57 48.97 35.47
N ALA A 109 -35.71 47.84 36.19
CA ALA A 109 -34.65 46.86 36.34
C ALA A 109 -34.33 46.15 35.01
N ASP A 110 -33.05 45.88 34.77
CA ASP A 110 -32.60 45.02 33.68
C ASP A 110 -33.21 43.61 33.84
N SER A 111 -34.02 43.20 32.87
CA SER A 111 -34.76 41.93 32.90
C SER A 111 -33.90 40.72 32.46
N GLY A 112 -32.67 40.96 32.00
CA GLY A 112 -31.74 39.94 31.49
C GLY A 112 -30.91 39.18 32.54
N VAL A 113 -30.87 39.64 33.80
CA VAL A 113 -29.93 39.10 34.81
C VAL A 113 -30.61 38.90 36.17
N SER A 114 -30.53 37.68 36.72
CA SER A 114 -30.87 37.38 38.11
C SER A 114 -29.61 37.35 38.96
N GLN A 115 -29.60 38.04 40.10
CA GLN A 115 -28.46 38.05 41.02
C GLN A 115 -28.67 37.03 42.14
N LEU A 116 -27.71 36.13 42.31
CA LEU A 116 -27.60 35.23 43.45
C LEU A 116 -26.40 35.65 44.32
N VAL A 117 -26.70 36.24 45.48
CA VAL A 117 -25.74 36.65 46.49
C VAL A 117 -25.50 35.51 47.48
N LEU A 118 -24.26 35.09 47.63
CA LEU A 118 -23.79 34.07 48.56
C LEU A 118 -23.09 34.76 49.74
N MET A 119 -23.49 34.47 50.97
CA MET A 119 -22.84 35.02 52.16
C MET A 119 -21.65 34.12 52.56
N MET A 120 -20.44 34.69 52.60
CA MET A 120 -19.23 33.95 52.97
C MET A 120 -19.28 33.52 54.44
N ASN A 121 -18.79 32.31 54.74
CA ASN A 121 -18.82 31.69 56.08
C ASN A 121 -20.25 31.56 56.66
N SER A 122 -21.27 31.51 55.80
CA SER A 122 -22.66 31.33 56.17
C SER A 122 -23.34 30.37 55.20
N ASN A 123 -24.49 29.81 55.60
CA ASN A 123 -25.39 29.08 54.71
C ASN A 123 -26.44 30.00 54.06
N LYS A 124 -26.50 31.30 54.40
CA LYS A 124 -27.45 32.24 53.81
C LYS A 124 -27.08 32.60 52.37
N MET A 125 -28.08 32.57 51.50
CA MET A 125 -28.01 33.07 50.12
C MET A 125 -29.22 33.96 49.85
N TYR A 126 -29.10 34.91 48.94
CA TYR A 126 -30.21 35.77 48.52
C TYR A 126 -30.31 35.75 46.99
N GLN A 127 -31.44 35.34 46.43
CA GLN A 127 -31.69 35.45 45.00
C GLN A 127 -32.76 36.51 44.78
N ASN A 128 -32.42 37.57 44.05
CA ASN A 128 -33.30 38.73 43.81
C ASN A 128 -33.96 39.25 45.12
N GLY A 129 -33.18 39.36 46.19
CA GLY A 129 -33.64 39.80 47.52
C GLY A 129 -34.29 38.74 48.41
N LYS A 130 -34.77 37.61 47.87
CA LYS A 130 -35.38 36.53 48.67
C LYS A 130 -34.32 35.63 49.30
N GLN A 131 -34.40 35.40 50.61
CA GLN A 131 -33.47 34.55 51.35
C GLN A 131 -33.71 33.06 51.08
N TYR A 132 -32.61 32.33 50.91
CA TYR A 132 -32.52 30.87 50.80
C TYR A 132 -31.39 30.35 51.70
N LEU A 133 -31.39 29.04 51.97
CA LEU A 133 -30.33 28.38 52.73
C LEU A 133 -29.63 27.33 51.85
N ALA A 134 -28.30 27.38 51.81
CA ALA A 134 -27.46 26.35 51.22
C ALA A 134 -27.42 25.11 52.13
N PRO A 135 -27.34 23.88 51.59
CA PRO A 135 -27.25 22.65 52.39
C PRO A 135 -26.00 22.57 53.28
N HIS A 136 -24.97 23.38 53.00
CA HIS A 136 -23.76 23.52 53.81
C HIS A 136 -23.29 24.99 53.71
N PRO A 137 -22.76 25.60 54.78
CA PRO A 137 -22.15 26.92 54.71
C PRO A 137 -21.07 27.02 53.63
N MET A 138 -20.93 28.19 53.01
CA MET A 138 -19.78 28.47 52.15
C MET A 138 -18.51 28.56 53.00
N THR A 139 -17.52 27.70 52.75
CA THR A 139 -16.31 27.57 53.59
C THR A 139 -15.04 27.84 52.80
N VAL A 140 -14.08 28.55 53.40
CA VAL A 140 -12.71 28.65 52.86
C VAL A 140 -11.85 27.56 53.50
N LYS A 141 -11.16 26.77 52.66
CA LYS A 141 -10.19 25.77 53.09
C LYS A 141 -8.95 25.86 52.18
N ASP A 142 -7.77 25.92 52.76
CA ASP A 142 -6.48 25.97 52.04
C ASP A 142 -6.43 27.09 50.97
N GLY A 143 -6.98 28.27 51.30
CA GLY A 143 -7.08 29.42 50.39
C GLY A 143 -8.16 29.32 49.29
N VAL A 144 -8.89 28.20 49.23
CA VAL A 144 -9.93 27.95 48.22
C VAL A 144 -11.32 28.05 48.85
N SER A 145 -12.20 28.83 48.23
CA SER A 145 -13.62 28.91 48.62
C SER A 145 -14.40 27.72 48.04
N TYR A 146 -15.08 26.97 48.90
CA TYR A 146 -15.92 25.83 48.56
C TYR A 146 -17.40 26.13 48.78
N ILE A 147 -18.24 25.55 47.93
CA ILE A 147 -19.69 25.65 47.99
C ILE A 147 -20.34 24.30 47.66
N SER A 148 -21.53 24.07 48.24
CA SER A 148 -22.38 22.94 47.84
C SER A 148 -22.74 23.08 46.36
N ILE A 149 -22.38 22.08 45.54
CA ILE A 149 -22.67 22.11 44.10
C ILE A 149 -24.17 22.29 43.83
N ARG A 150 -25.00 21.64 44.68
CA ARG A 150 -26.45 21.72 44.67
C ARG A 150 -26.97 23.14 44.94
N ALA A 151 -26.31 23.91 45.80
CA ALA A 151 -26.72 25.28 46.16
C ALA A 151 -26.65 26.26 44.98
N ILE A 152 -25.76 26.06 44.02
CA ILE A 152 -25.73 26.83 42.77
C ILE A 152 -26.73 26.22 41.77
N VAL A 153 -26.62 24.91 41.52
CA VAL A 153 -27.39 24.21 40.48
C VAL A 153 -28.91 24.42 40.64
N GLU A 154 -29.45 24.25 41.86
CA GLU A 154 -30.88 24.47 42.12
C GLU A 154 -31.33 25.93 41.99
N ARG A 155 -30.43 26.92 42.13
CA ARG A 155 -30.75 28.35 41.94
C ARG A 155 -30.62 28.80 40.48
N THR A 156 -29.88 28.02 39.69
CA THR A 156 -29.80 28.15 38.22
C THR A 156 -30.90 27.40 37.48
N GLY A 157 -31.82 26.70 38.15
CA GLY A 157 -32.89 25.91 37.51
C GLY A 157 -32.42 24.62 36.81
N LEU A 158 -31.13 24.33 36.84
CA LEU A 158 -30.53 23.16 36.21
C LEU A 158 -30.78 21.88 37.03
N LYS A 159 -30.83 20.73 36.34
CA LYS A 159 -31.03 19.42 36.98
C LYS A 159 -29.69 18.78 37.35
N LEU A 160 -29.63 18.22 38.55
CA LEU A 160 -28.51 17.46 39.09
C LEU A 160 -28.89 15.97 39.09
N SER A 161 -28.03 15.12 38.54
CA SER A 161 -28.13 13.66 38.62
C SER A 161 -26.80 13.05 39.10
N PHE A 162 -26.81 11.79 39.50
CA PHE A 162 -25.62 11.09 39.99
C PHE A 162 -25.40 9.78 39.24
N ASP A 163 -24.20 9.62 38.68
CA ASP A 163 -23.76 8.39 38.02
C ASP A 163 -23.20 7.42 39.06
N ASN A 164 -23.99 6.41 39.40
CA ASN A 164 -23.59 5.45 40.43
C ASN A 164 -22.47 4.50 39.98
N LYS A 165 -22.13 4.43 38.67
CA LYS A 165 -21.00 3.65 38.14
C LYS A 165 -19.71 4.45 38.24
N THR A 166 -19.67 5.67 37.71
CA THR A 166 -18.45 6.50 37.70
C THR A 166 -18.21 7.26 39.01
N LYS A 167 -19.24 7.33 39.88
CA LYS A 167 -19.32 8.16 41.10
C LYS A 167 -19.18 9.65 40.82
N GLU A 168 -19.73 10.09 39.69
CA GLU A 168 -19.75 11.48 39.24
C GLU A 168 -21.13 12.13 39.48
N THR A 169 -21.14 13.37 39.95
CA THR A 169 -22.30 14.26 39.88
C THR A 169 -22.35 14.88 38.49
N ILE A 170 -23.49 14.72 37.81
CA ILE A 170 -23.74 15.25 36.46
C ILE A 170 -24.69 16.46 36.58
N ILE A 171 -24.36 17.54 35.88
CA ILE A 171 -25.25 18.68 35.64
C ILE A 171 -25.43 18.79 34.13
N ARG A 172 -26.67 18.92 33.65
CA ARG A 172 -26.97 19.12 32.23
C ARG A 172 -27.54 20.52 31.97
N ARG A 173 -27.10 21.15 30.89
CA ARG A 173 -27.45 22.53 30.48
C ARG A 173 -27.62 22.56 28.95
N GLY A 174 -28.86 22.42 28.48
CA GLY A 174 -29.11 22.19 27.06
C GLY A 174 -28.43 20.90 26.60
N GLY A 175 -27.62 20.97 25.54
CA GLY A 175 -26.77 19.88 25.09
C GLY A 175 -25.51 19.65 25.93
N ASP A 176 -25.13 20.58 26.81
CA ASP A 176 -23.90 20.43 27.61
C ASP A 176 -24.06 19.48 28.80
N GLU A 177 -23.01 18.68 29.04
CA GLU A 177 -22.87 17.81 30.20
C GLU A 177 -21.62 18.15 31.01
N LEU A 178 -21.81 18.54 32.27
CA LEU A 178 -20.76 18.86 33.23
C LEU A 178 -20.66 17.73 34.26
N ARG A 179 -19.45 17.22 34.52
CA ARG A 179 -19.23 16.11 35.46
C ARG A 179 -18.20 16.47 36.55
N PHE A 180 -18.58 16.25 37.81
CA PHE A 180 -17.75 16.47 38.99
C PHE A 180 -17.61 15.18 39.81
N LYS A 181 -16.39 14.76 40.10
CA LYS A 181 -16.10 13.52 40.86
C LYS A 181 -15.56 13.82 42.25
N LEU A 182 -16.09 13.14 43.26
CA LEU A 182 -15.63 13.25 44.65
C LEU A 182 -14.13 12.97 44.77
N ASN A 183 -13.43 13.75 45.60
CA ASN A 183 -11.98 13.70 45.84
C ASN A 183 -11.11 13.96 44.59
N SER A 184 -11.69 14.45 43.48
CA SER A 184 -10.95 14.86 42.29
C SER A 184 -10.51 16.33 42.33
N LYS A 185 -9.34 16.63 41.76
CA LYS A 185 -8.87 17.99 41.42
C LYS A 185 -9.25 18.43 39.98
N THR A 186 -10.07 17.67 39.27
CA THR A 186 -10.54 17.97 37.90
C THR A 186 -12.05 17.75 37.76
N TYR A 187 -12.64 18.43 36.77
CA TYR A 187 -14.02 18.23 36.29
C TYR A 187 -14.02 18.02 34.78
N LYS A 188 -15.15 17.63 34.18
CA LYS A 188 -15.31 17.51 32.72
C LYS A 188 -16.42 18.42 32.20
N VAL A 189 -16.25 18.90 30.98
CA VAL A 189 -17.24 19.62 30.17
C VAL A 189 -17.30 18.91 28.82
N ASN A 190 -18.44 18.30 28.47
CA ASN A 190 -18.64 17.57 27.21
C ASN A 190 -17.50 16.57 26.93
N GLY A 191 -17.08 15.82 27.95
CA GLY A 191 -15.95 14.88 27.91
C GLY A 191 -14.58 15.50 28.21
N ALA A 192 -14.33 16.75 27.80
CA ALA A 192 -13.04 17.42 27.95
C ALA A 192 -12.71 17.72 29.43
N VAL A 193 -11.51 17.34 29.88
CA VAL A 193 -11.06 17.50 31.29
C VAL A 193 -10.56 18.93 31.55
N LYS A 194 -10.93 19.50 32.71
CA LYS A 194 -10.51 20.84 33.17
C LYS A 194 -10.04 20.79 34.64
N PRO A 195 -9.00 21.58 35.02
CA PRO A 195 -8.46 21.60 36.39
C PRO A 195 -9.34 22.38 37.36
N MET A 196 -9.21 22.09 38.65
CA MET A 196 -9.84 22.80 39.76
C MET A 196 -8.79 23.35 40.71
N LYS A 197 -9.05 24.52 41.33
CA LYS A 197 -8.13 25.14 42.31
C LYS A 197 -7.91 24.32 43.59
N GLY A 198 -8.76 23.32 43.85
CA GLY A 198 -8.60 22.37 44.96
C GLY A 198 -9.44 21.11 44.72
N PRO A 199 -9.22 20.02 45.49
CA PRO A 199 -10.00 18.80 45.37
C PRO A 199 -11.42 19.02 45.89
N SER A 200 -12.43 18.57 45.13
CA SER A 200 -13.79 18.50 45.67
C SER A 200 -13.90 17.43 46.76
N TYR A 201 -14.75 17.63 47.76
CA TYR A 201 -14.85 16.74 48.93
C TYR A 201 -16.28 16.68 49.47
N SER A 202 -16.54 15.75 50.40
CA SER A 202 -17.82 15.63 51.10
C SER A 202 -17.67 16.13 52.54
N SER A 203 -18.64 16.90 53.01
CA SER A 203 -18.72 17.39 54.40
C SER A 203 -20.15 17.17 54.91
N ASN A 204 -20.31 16.37 55.97
CA ASN A 204 -21.60 15.98 56.53
C ASN A 204 -22.61 15.47 55.47
N GLY A 205 -22.12 14.70 54.49
CA GLY A 205 -22.93 14.17 53.38
C GLY A 205 -23.19 15.16 52.23
N VAL A 206 -22.75 16.42 52.33
CA VAL A 206 -22.90 17.43 51.29
C VAL A 206 -21.66 17.48 50.41
N PHE A 207 -21.85 17.34 49.08
CA PHE A 207 -20.77 17.43 48.11
C PHE A 207 -20.38 18.89 47.83
N LEU A 208 -19.13 19.23 48.16
CA LEU A 208 -18.52 20.55 48.06
C LEU A 208 -17.50 20.61 46.93
N VAL A 209 -17.62 21.63 46.08
CA VAL A 209 -16.71 21.92 44.96
C VAL A 209 -16.11 23.32 45.12
N PRO A 210 -14.90 23.58 44.60
CA PRO A 210 -14.37 24.94 44.55
C PRO A 210 -15.32 25.84 43.76
N LEU A 211 -15.70 26.98 44.34
CA LEU A 211 -16.63 27.94 43.74
C LEU A 211 -16.21 28.32 42.32
N THR A 212 -14.92 28.63 42.13
CA THR A 212 -14.35 28.99 40.83
C THR A 212 -14.53 27.92 39.76
N SER A 213 -14.45 26.64 40.11
CA SER A 213 -14.62 25.54 39.15
C SER A 213 -16.06 25.42 38.68
N ILE A 214 -17.03 25.54 39.59
CA ILE A 214 -18.45 25.41 39.26
C ILE A 214 -19.00 26.66 38.55
N THR A 215 -18.53 27.86 38.91
CA THR A 215 -18.90 29.09 38.16
C THR A 215 -18.27 29.10 36.77
N GLN A 216 -17.01 28.67 36.62
CA GLN A 216 -16.37 28.52 35.31
C GLN A 216 -17.07 27.46 34.45
N ALA A 217 -17.38 26.28 35.01
CA ALA A 217 -18.08 25.21 34.29
C ALA A 217 -19.47 25.64 33.79
N LEU A 218 -20.18 26.45 34.59
CA LEU A 218 -21.51 26.97 34.24
C LEU A 218 -21.46 28.28 33.42
N GLY A 219 -20.28 28.85 33.17
CA GLY A 219 -20.14 30.15 32.49
C GLY A 219 -20.72 31.33 33.27
N ILE A 220 -20.78 31.25 34.60
CA ILE A 220 -21.41 32.26 35.47
C ILE A 220 -20.37 33.29 35.90
N PRO A 221 -20.45 34.56 35.44
CA PRO A 221 -19.59 35.62 35.96
C PRO A 221 -19.96 35.95 37.42
N TYR A 222 -18.94 36.27 38.22
CA TYR A 222 -19.12 36.60 39.63
C TYR A 222 -18.24 37.77 40.09
N THR A 223 -18.70 38.48 41.11
CA THR A 223 -17.91 39.49 41.84
C THR A 223 -17.83 39.11 43.32
N VAL A 224 -16.80 39.60 44.02
CA VAL A 224 -16.61 39.37 45.47
C VAL A 224 -16.53 40.71 46.17
N ASN A 225 -17.45 40.97 47.11
CA ASN A 225 -17.33 42.07 48.04
C ASN A 225 -16.79 41.53 49.38
N GLN A 226 -15.50 41.71 49.60
CA GLN A 226 -14.81 41.19 50.78
C GLN A 226 -15.14 41.97 52.07
N GLN A 227 -15.48 43.25 51.97
CA GLN A 227 -15.90 44.07 53.12
C GLN A 227 -17.25 43.59 53.67
N GLU A 228 -18.22 43.34 52.78
CA GLU A 228 -19.55 42.85 53.14
C GLU A 228 -19.63 41.32 53.28
N LYS A 229 -18.53 40.60 53.01
CA LYS A 229 -18.46 39.12 53.02
C LYS A 229 -19.48 38.47 52.06
N LYS A 230 -19.61 39.00 50.83
CA LYS A 230 -20.54 38.54 49.79
C LYS A 230 -19.81 38.08 48.53
N VAL A 231 -20.35 37.06 47.87
CA VAL A 231 -20.08 36.75 46.46
C VAL A 231 -21.37 36.94 45.67
N ILE A 232 -21.35 37.68 44.57
CA ILE A 232 -22.52 37.95 43.73
C ILE A 232 -22.33 37.18 42.42
N LEU A 233 -23.20 36.21 42.16
CA LEU A 233 -23.29 35.50 40.88
C LEU A 233 -24.33 36.17 39.98
N ASN A 234 -23.95 36.51 38.75
CA ASN A 234 -24.87 37.07 37.76
C ASN A 234 -25.36 35.94 36.83
N LEU A 235 -26.62 35.54 37.00
CA LEU A 235 -27.26 34.46 36.24
C LEU A 235 -28.01 35.05 35.05
N SER A 236 -27.57 34.76 33.82
CA SER A 236 -28.31 35.16 32.61
C SER A 236 -29.69 34.49 32.59
N THR A 237 -30.73 35.27 32.28
CA THR A 237 -32.12 34.80 32.20
C THR A 237 -32.59 34.52 30.78
N LYS A 238 -31.84 34.98 29.76
CA LYS A 238 -32.13 34.77 28.34
C LYS A 238 -31.88 33.32 27.93
N PRO A 239 -32.66 32.74 27.00
CA PRO A 239 -32.28 31.50 26.34
C PRO A 239 -31.00 31.67 25.50
N VAL A 240 -30.42 30.54 25.11
CA VAL A 240 -29.19 30.44 24.32
C VAL A 240 -29.50 29.66 23.04
N ALA A 241 -28.96 30.14 21.92
CA ALA A 241 -29.06 29.52 20.60
C ALA A 241 -27.67 29.32 19.99
N SER A 242 -27.48 28.25 19.24
CA SER A 242 -26.31 27.99 18.40
C SER A 242 -26.63 26.93 17.35
N PHE A 243 -25.79 26.78 16.33
CA PHE A 243 -25.85 25.66 15.40
C PHE A 243 -24.49 25.34 14.78
N SER A 244 -24.36 24.15 14.20
CA SER A 244 -23.24 23.78 13.33
C SER A 244 -23.74 23.30 11.96
N ILE A 245 -22.80 23.19 11.02
CA ILE A 245 -23.01 22.56 9.70
C ILE A 245 -22.48 21.13 9.77
N GLY A 246 -23.25 20.16 9.28
CA GLY A 246 -22.86 18.75 9.21
C GLY A 246 -22.04 18.37 7.97
N ASN A 247 -22.18 19.12 6.87
CA ASN A 247 -21.42 18.88 5.64
C ASN A 247 -19.93 19.25 5.84
N PRO A 248 -18.98 18.43 5.35
CA PRO A 248 -17.56 18.80 5.34
C PRO A 248 -17.26 19.93 4.35
N GLU A 249 -17.93 19.94 3.20
CA GLU A 249 -17.89 20.99 2.18
C GLU A 249 -19.29 21.21 1.60
N ILE A 250 -19.54 22.38 1.00
CA ILE A 250 -20.81 22.73 0.35
C ILE A 250 -20.50 23.26 -1.03
N PHE A 251 -21.04 22.62 -2.06
CA PHE A 251 -20.90 23.00 -3.47
C PHE A 251 -22.18 23.65 -3.98
N ALA A 252 -22.01 24.76 -4.72
CA ALA A 252 -23.13 25.57 -5.17
C ALA A 252 -24.07 24.80 -6.12
N GLY A 253 -25.36 24.79 -5.81
CA GLY A 253 -26.40 24.07 -6.56
C GLY A 253 -26.45 22.54 -6.36
N GLU A 254 -25.44 21.95 -5.71
CA GLU A 254 -25.32 20.49 -5.55
C GLU A 254 -25.56 20.01 -4.12
N THR A 255 -25.13 20.78 -3.11
CA THR A 255 -25.13 20.31 -1.72
C THR A 255 -26.35 20.76 -0.92
N LEU A 256 -27.12 19.79 -0.41
CA LEU A 256 -28.13 20.01 0.62
C LEU A 256 -27.46 20.27 1.98
N VAL A 257 -27.72 21.44 2.57
CA VAL A 257 -27.03 21.92 3.77
C VAL A 257 -27.67 21.38 5.05
N GLN A 258 -26.85 20.67 5.83
CA GLN A 258 -27.23 20.00 7.08
C GLN A 258 -27.02 20.94 8.28
N TYR A 259 -28.05 21.71 8.65
CA TYR A 259 -28.03 22.53 9.85
C TYR A 259 -28.35 21.71 11.10
N ILE A 260 -27.49 21.79 12.11
CA ILE A 260 -27.63 21.08 13.40
C ILE A 260 -27.81 22.12 14.52
N PRO A 261 -29.06 22.50 14.88
CA PRO A 261 -29.32 23.47 15.94
C PRO A 261 -29.14 22.91 17.35
N SER A 262 -28.82 23.81 18.29
CA SER A 262 -28.78 23.57 19.72
C SER A 262 -29.30 24.80 20.47
N ALA A 263 -30.33 24.62 21.30
CA ALA A 263 -31.01 25.70 22.01
C ALA A 263 -31.51 25.29 23.40
N TYR A 264 -31.47 26.20 24.38
CA TYR A 264 -32.05 25.98 25.72
C TYR A 264 -32.32 27.28 26.47
N SER A 265 -33.31 27.29 27.39
CA SER A 265 -33.45 28.35 28.40
C SER A 265 -32.72 27.99 29.69
N PRO A 266 -31.85 28.86 30.25
CA PRO A 266 -31.24 28.66 31.58
C PRO A 266 -32.28 28.45 32.69
N LYS A 267 -33.49 29.00 32.55
CA LYS A 267 -34.60 28.79 33.49
C LYS A 267 -35.23 27.39 33.41
N GLY A 268 -34.80 26.55 32.48
CA GLY A 268 -35.45 25.26 32.18
C GLY A 268 -36.79 25.40 31.46
N LEU A 269 -37.11 26.58 30.93
CA LEU A 269 -38.32 26.82 30.14
C LEU A 269 -38.20 26.18 28.74
N PRO A 270 -39.30 25.65 28.17
CA PRO A 270 -39.33 25.21 26.78
C PRO A 270 -38.95 26.36 25.83
N ILE A 271 -38.23 26.02 24.76
CA ILE A 271 -38.14 26.87 23.57
C ILE A 271 -39.46 26.72 22.81
N VAL A 272 -40.07 27.85 22.44
CA VAL A 272 -41.40 27.90 21.81
C VAL A 272 -41.38 28.54 20.42
N GLU A 273 -40.28 29.21 20.06
CA GLU A 273 -40.11 29.89 18.78
C GLU A 273 -38.64 29.81 18.37
N GLU A 274 -38.39 29.46 17.11
CA GLU A 274 -37.07 29.48 16.45
C GLU A 274 -37.11 30.46 15.28
N GLN A 275 -36.09 31.30 15.16
CA GLN A 275 -35.94 32.22 14.03
C GLN A 275 -34.57 32.05 13.39
N TRP A 276 -34.59 31.88 12.07
CA TRP A 276 -33.42 31.78 11.20
C TRP A 276 -33.43 32.92 10.18
N GLU A 277 -32.26 33.46 9.84
CA GLU A 277 -32.10 34.43 8.75
C GLU A 277 -30.90 34.02 7.89
N GLY A 278 -31.01 34.13 6.56
CA GLY A 278 -29.98 33.72 5.60
C GLY A 278 -29.76 32.20 5.46
N ARG A 279 -30.59 31.38 6.13
CA ARG A 279 -30.58 29.91 5.99
C ARG A 279 -31.17 29.51 4.64
N GLU A 280 -30.40 28.75 3.87
CA GLU A 280 -30.81 28.17 2.58
C GLU A 280 -30.62 26.66 2.62
N GLU A 281 -31.53 25.88 2.03
CA GLU A 281 -31.34 24.42 1.93
C GLU A 281 -30.26 24.06 0.89
N VAL A 282 -30.15 24.83 -0.18
CA VAL A 282 -29.09 24.74 -1.20
C VAL A 282 -28.68 26.15 -1.61
N PHE A 283 -27.39 26.48 -1.50
CA PHE A 283 -26.87 27.76 -2.01
C PHE A 283 -26.59 27.66 -3.50
N MET A 284 -27.24 28.48 -4.33
CA MET A 284 -27.11 28.40 -5.80
C MET A 284 -25.82 29.00 -6.38
N TYR A 285 -25.07 29.78 -5.60
CA TYR A 285 -23.85 30.45 -6.06
C TYR A 285 -22.70 30.29 -5.05
N PRO A 286 -21.44 30.17 -5.50
CA PRO A 286 -20.29 30.12 -4.61
C PRO A 286 -20.11 31.45 -3.87
N GLY A 287 -19.70 31.41 -2.60
CA GLY A 287 -19.61 32.60 -1.77
C GLY A 287 -19.51 32.31 -0.28
N ARG A 288 -19.62 33.37 0.53
CA ARG A 288 -19.65 33.30 1.99
C ARG A 288 -20.96 33.89 2.49
N TYR A 289 -21.80 33.05 3.09
CA TYR A 289 -23.15 33.40 3.52
C TYR A 289 -23.21 33.47 5.05
N VAL A 290 -23.75 34.56 5.58
CA VAL A 290 -23.92 34.73 7.03
C VAL A 290 -25.31 34.26 7.41
N VAL A 291 -25.38 33.20 8.21
CA VAL A 291 -26.63 32.61 8.69
C VAL A 291 -26.80 32.97 10.18
N SER A 292 -27.96 33.52 10.52
CA SER A 292 -28.33 33.89 11.90
C SER A 292 -29.32 32.90 12.50
N TYR A 293 -29.22 32.67 13.80
CA TYR A 293 -30.14 31.83 14.57
C TYR A 293 -30.40 32.41 15.96
N ARG A 294 -31.67 32.53 16.33
CA ARG A 294 -32.10 32.92 17.69
C ARG A 294 -33.38 32.20 18.08
N VAL A 295 -33.61 32.08 19.39
CA VAL A 295 -34.75 31.36 19.93
C VAL A 295 -35.48 32.14 21.03
N LYS A 296 -36.73 31.80 21.25
CA LYS A 296 -37.59 32.39 22.30
C LYS A 296 -38.04 31.30 23.26
N ASP A 297 -37.96 31.58 24.55
CA ASP A 297 -38.51 30.67 25.56
C ASP A 297 -39.98 30.97 25.89
N SER A 298 -40.63 30.06 26.63
CA SER A 298 -42.05 30.17 26.98
C SER A 298 -42.39 31.37 27.89
N SER A 299 -41.42 32.16 28.36
CA SER A 299 -41.66 33.45 29.02
C SER A 299 -41.68 34.64 28.04
N GLY A 300 -41.53 34.37 26.74
CA GLY A 300 -41.47 35.37 25.67
C GLY A 300 -40.09 36.01 25.50
N GLN A 301 -39.08 35.57 26.25
CA GLN A 301 -37.74 36.15 26.23
C GLN A 301 -36.91 35.54 25.08
N TRP A 302 -36.33 36.40 24.26
CA TRP A 302 -35.43 36.02 23.16
C TRP A 302 -33.98 35.80 23.63
N SER A 303 -33.28 34.92 22.93
CA SER A 303 -31.83 34.76 23.03
C SER A 303 -31.10 35.93 22.39
N ASP A 304 -29.82 36.06 22.72
CA ASP A 304 -28.90 36.77 21.83
C ASP A 304 -28.78 35.99 20.50
N THR A 305 -28.50 36.69 19.40
CA THR A 305 -28.46 36.08 18.06
C THR A 305 -27.09 35.45 17.81
N PHE A 306 -27.09 34.17 17.45
CA PHE A 306 -25.91 33.44 17.03
C PHE A 306 -25.71 33.59 15.52
N TRP A 307 -24.45 33.67 15.08
CA TRP A 307 -24.09 33.91 13.68
C TRP A 307 -23.02 32.91 13.26
N LEU A 308 -23.18 32.29 12.09
CA LEU A 308 -22.16 31.44 11.47
C LEU A 308 -21.97 31.83 10.00
N THR A 309 -20.73 31.85 9.53
CA THR A 309 -20.43 32.04 8.10
C THR A 309 -20.30 30.67 7.43
N VAL A 310 -21.22 30.36 6.52
CA VAL A 310 -21.18 29.18 5.65
C VAL A 310 -20.36 29.55 4.40
N THR A 311 -19.36 28.73 4.06
CA THR A 311 -18.57 28.89 2.83
C THR A 311 -19.08 27.89 1.79
N VAL A 312 -19.31 28.37 0.57
CA VAL A 312 -19.87 27.60 -0.54
C VAL A 312 -18.88 27.66 -1.70
N ASN A 313 -18.40 26.49 -2.11
CA ASN A 313 -17.44 26.30 -3.17
C ASN A 313 -18.13 26.23 -4.55
N LYS A 314 -17.36 26.48 -5.62
CA LYS A 314 -17.83 26.16 -6.98
C LYS A 314 -17.85 24.64 -7.18
N PRO A 315 -18.81 24.06 -7.91
CA PRO A 315 -18.77 22.65 -8.32
C PRO A 315 -17.47 22.27 -9.02
N HIS A 316 -17.12 20.99 -8.91
CA HIS A 316 -15.97 20.43 -9.61
C HIS A 316 -16.25 20.28 -11.09
N THR A 317 -15.23 20.51 -11.91
CA THR A 317 -15.34 20.40 -13.37
C THR A 317 -14.74 19.08 -13.88
N PRO A 318 -15.27 18.52 -14.99
CA PRO A 318 -14.60 17.40 -15.65
C PRO A 318 -13.23 17.83 -16.20
N PRO A 319 -12.27 16.89 -16.28
CA PRO A 319 -11.00 17.15 -16.95
C PRO A 319 -11.25 17.47 -18.45
N VAL A 320 -10.26 18.06 -19.13
CA VAL A 320 -10.24 18.26 -20.57
C VAL A 320 -9.27 17.27 -21.20
N ALA A 321 -9.79 16.27 -21.91
CA ALA A 321 -9.00 15.32 -22.67
C ALA A 321 -8.43 15.98 -23.94
N ASP A 322 -7.12 15.92 -24.16
CA ASP A 322 -6.50 16.22 -25.45
C ASP A 322 -5.23 15.38 -25.65
N PHE A 323 -4.95 15.02 -26.89
CA PHE A 323 -3.68 14.40 -27.28
C PHE A 323 -3.39 14.71 -28.75
N THR A 324 -2.14 14.69 -29.17
CA THR A 324 -1.79 14.67 -30.61
C THR A 324 -1.02 13.40 -30.97
N THR A 325 -0.94 13.12 -32.26
CA THR A 325 0.14 12.29 -32.80
C THR A 325 1.07 13.14 -33.67
N ASN A 326 2.20 12.59 -34.12
CA ASN A 326 3.23 13.35 -34.86
C ASN A 326 2.91 13.60 -36.34
N LYS A 327 1.89 12.95 -36.91
CA LYS A 327 1.36 13.10 -38.28
C LYS A 327 -0.13 12.73 -38.29
N ASP A 328 -0.89 13.20 -39.28
CA ASP A 328 -2.27 12.74 -39.49
C ASP A 328 -2.37 11.58 -40.51
N THR A 329 -1.25 11.22 -41.15
CA THR A 329 -1.16 10.15 -42.14
C THR A 329 0.16 9.40 -41.99
N TYR A 330 0.09 8.06 -42.05
CA TYR A 330 1.21 7.13 -41.83
C TYR A 330 1.18 5.99 -42.84
N ARG A 331 2.33 5.36 -43.04
CA ARG A 331 2.46 4.11 -43.81
C ARG A 331 2.17 2.88 -42.95
N ILE A 332 1.90 1.74 -43.59
CA ILE A 332 1.79 0.46 -42.89
C ILE A 332 3.10 0.15 -42.16
N GLY A 333 2.98 -0.12 -40.87
CA GLY A 333 4.12 -0.36 -39.98
C GLY A 333 4.96 0.88 -39.67
N GLU A 334 4.50 2.10 -39.95
CA GLU A 334 5.20 3.31 -39.51
C GLU A 334 4.95 3.62 -38.03
N PHE A 335 6.01 4.03 -37.31
CA PHE A 335 5.93 4.29 -35.87
C PHE A 335 5.10 5.55 -35.57
N ILE A 336 4.15 5.43 -34.64
CA ILE A 336 3.26 6.50 -34.21
C ILE A 336 3.68 6.95 -32.81
N SER A 337 3.97 8.24 -32.66
CA SER A 337 4.22 8.89 -31.38
C SER A 337 2.96 9.62 -30.93
N TYR A 338 2.52 9.34 -29.70
CA TYR A 338 1.38 9.98 -29.06
C TYR A 338 1.88 10.95 -27.98
N THR A 339 1.27 12.14 -27.88
CA THR A 339 1.56 13.12 -26.83
C THR A 339 0.26 13.55 -26.18
N ASP A 340 0.09 13.25 -24.90
CA ASP A 340 -1.07 13.63 -24.08
C ASP A 340 -0.92 15.08 -23.58
N TYR A 341 -1.94 15.90 -23.83
CA TYR A 341 -2.05 17.29 -23.40
C TYR A 341 -3.24 17.50 -22.45
N SER A 342 -3.83 16.42 -21.92
CA SER A 342 -5.01 16.49 -21.07
C SER A 342 -4.75 17.28 -19.78
N THR A 343 -5.67 18.18 -19.46
CA THR A 343 -5.61 19.06 -18.28
C THR A 343 -6.82 18.87 -17.38
N ASP A 344 -6.72 19.29 -16.11
CA ASP A 344 -7.80 19.22 -15.13
C ASP A 344 -7.57 20.31 -14.08
N GLU A 345 -8.61 20.71 -13.36
CA GLU A 345 -8.42 21.59 -12.21
C GLU A 345 -7.56 20.90 -11.14
N ASP A 346 -6.67 21.68 -10.52
CA ASP A 346 -5.67 21.20 -9.55
C ASP A 346 -4.80 20.01 -10.03
N ASN A 347 -4.70 19.79 -11.35
CA ASN A 347 -3.99 18.65 -11.97
C ASN A 347 -4.46 17.28 -11.42
N ALA A 348 -5.76 17.12 -11.18
CA ALA A 348 -6.30 15.98 -10.44
C ALA A 348 -6.67 14.74 -11.29
N ILE A 349 -6.10 14.57 -12.50
CA ILE A 349 -6.29 13.39 -13.35
C ILE A 349 -5.68 12.13 -12.71
N VAL A 350 -6.52 11.12 -12.45
CA VAL A 350 -6.13 9.84 -11.84
C VAL A 350 -6.18 8.64 -12.80
N SER A 351 -6.92 8.72 -13.92
CA SER A 351 -6.96 7.66 -14.96
C SER A 351 -6.83 8.22 -16.38
N ARG A 352 -6.25 7.41 -17.25
CA ARG A 352 -6.04 7.64 -18.69
C ARG A 352 -6.29 6.32 -19.43
N GLU A 353 -7.40 6.23 -20.13
CA GLU A 353 -7.84 5.03 -20.85
C GLU A 353 -7.78 5.29 -22.35
N TRP A 354 -7.06 4.42 -23.07
CA TRP A 354 -6.80 4.58 -24.49
C TRP A 354 -7.44 3.47 -25.33
N LEU A 355 -8.03 3.83 -26.46
CA LEU A 355 -8.44 2.92 -27.52
C LEU A 355 -7.56 3.13 -28.76
N ASN A 356 -7.11 2.04 -29.38
CA ASN A 356 -6.27 2.05 -30.59
C ASN A 356 -4.94 2.84 -30.43
N ASN A 357 -4.37 2.88 -29.22
CA ASN A 357 -3.03 3.42 -28.96
C ASN A 357 -1.94 2.39 -29.32
N GLU A 358 -1.90 2.02 -30.60
CA GLU A 358 -0.93 1.07 -31.17
C GLU A 358 0.32 1.81 -31.63
N MET A 359 1.50 1.23 -31.41
CA MET A 359 2.77 1.82 -31.88
C MET A 359 2.86 1.92 -33.41
N ALA A 360 2.11 1.08 -34.14
CA ALA A 360 1.93 1.14 -35.60
C ALA A 360 0.70 0.30 -36.01
N PHE A 361 0.12 0.62 -37.17
CA PHE A 361 -0.96 -0.17 -37.77
C PHE A 361 -0.49 -0.98 -38.97
N PHE A 362 -1.06 -2.17 -39.13
CA PHE A 362 -0.72 -3.14 -40.19
C PHE A 362 -1.88 -3.41 -41.16
N THR A 363 -2.86 -2.51 -41.21
CA THR A 363 -3.96 -2.52 -42.19
C THR A 363 -4.21 -1.08 -42.64
N PRO A 364 -4.44 -0.83 -43.94
CA PRO A 364 -4.72 0.50 -44.45
C PRO A 364 -6.08 1.03 -43.97
N GLY A 365 -6.37 2.28 -44.32
CA GLY A 365 -7.61 2.98 -44.01
C GLY A 365 -7.57 3.80 -42.71
N PRO A 366 -8.68 4.47 -42.36
CA PRO A 366 -8.76 5.33 -41.19
C PRO A 366 -8.69 4.52 -39.89
N LYS A 367 -8.02 5.08 -38.87
CA LYS A 367 -7.95 4.54 -37.51
C LYS A 367 -8.31 5.64 -36.51
N THR A 368 -9.42 5.47 -35.81
CA THR A 368 -9.85 6.38 -34.75
C THR A 368 -9.21 5.97 -33.43
N ILE A 369 -8.39 6.86 -32.88
CA ILE A 369 -7.79 6.74 -31.54
C ILE A 369 -8.67 7.52 -30.57
N ARG A 370 -8.93 6.96 -29.39
CA ARG A 370 -9.71 7.60 -28.32
C ARG A 370 -8.86 7.68 -27.04
N LEU A 371 -8.93 8.82 -26.35
CA LEU A 371 -8.43 9.00 -25.00
C LEU A 371 -9.60 9.43 -24.10
N THR A 372 -9.85 8.67 -23.04
CA THR A 372 -10.74 9.04 -21.94
C THR A 372 -9.89 9.33 -20.70
N VAL A 373 -10.07 10.49 -20.07
CA VAL A 373 -9.38 10.86 -18.82
C VAL A 373 -10.38 11.07 -17.69
N ARG A 374 -9.99 10.71 -16.47
CA ARG A 374 -10.84 10.80 -15.27
C ARG A 374 -10.10 11.45 -14.12
N ASN A 375 -10.76 12.35 -13.39
CA ASN A 375 -10.18 13.02 -12.22
C ASN A 375 -10.56 12.38 -10.89
N LYS A 376 -9.92 12.83 -9.80
CA LYS A 376 -10.13 12.31 -8.43
C LYS A 376 -11.58 12.43 -7.93
N TYR A 377 -12.37 13.33 -8.53
CA TYR A 377 -13.80 13.52 -8.25
C TYR A 377 -14.70 12.54 -9.01
N GLY A 378 -14.10 11.67 -9.83
CA GLY A 378 -14.81 10.67 -10.63
C GLY A 378 -15.38 11.19 -11.95
N LEU A 379 -15.24 12.49 -12.23
CA LEU A 379 -15.65 13.14 -13.48
C LEU A 379 -14.69 12.76 -14.61
N SER A 380 -15.19 12.70 -15.84
CA SER A 380 -14.40 12.28 -17.00
C SER A 380 -14.75 13.06 -18.27
N SER A 381 -13.82 13.07 -19.22
CA SER A 381 -14.04 13.53 -20.58
C SER A 381 -13.31 12.62 -21.57
N THR A 382 -13.68 12.72 -22.85
CA THR A 382 -13.16 11.87 -23.92
C THR A 382 -12.90 12.70 -25.16
N VAL A 383 -11.80 12.41 -25.84
CA VAL A 383 -11.42 12.99 -27.13
C VAL A 383 -11.09 11.88 -28.13
N GLU A 384 -11.42 12.11 -29.39
CA GLU A 384 -11.10 11.21 -30.51
C GLU A 384 -10.31 11.96 -31.58
N LYS A 385 -9.30 11.30 -32.16
CA LYS A 385 -8.62 11.77 -33.38
C LYS A 385 -8.46 10.60 -34.34
N THR A 386 -8.72 10.85 -35.62
CA THR A 386 -8.62 9.82 -36.67
C THR A 386 -7.41 10.09 -37.54
N ILE A 387 -6.50 9.12 -37.60
CA ILE A 387 -5.35 9.13 -38.51
C ILE A 387 -5.64 8.24 -39.73
N THR A 388 -4.94 8.49 -40.84
CA THR A 388 -5.05 7.67 -42.06
C THR A 388 -3.83 6.77 -42.22
N ILE A 389 -4.05 5.48 -42.47
CA ILE A 389 -2.99 4.53 -42.84
C ILE A 389 -3.05 4.28 -44.34
N THR A 390 -1.97 4.57 -45.06
CA THR A 390 -1.86 4.36 -46.51
C THR A 390 -1.59 2.90 -46.87
N ASP A 391 -1.74 2.52 -48.14
CA ASP A 391 -1.36 1.20 -48.64
C ASP A 391 0.17 0.99 -48.79
N GLU A 392 0.98 2.05 -48.74
CA GLU A 392 2.46 1.92 -48.73
C GLU A 392 2.94 1.24 -47.45
N ILE A 393 3.81 0.24 -47.59
CA ILE A 393 4.41 -0.52 -46.48
C ILE A 393 5.80 0.04 -46.18
N LEU A 394 5.96 0.64 -44.99
CA LEU A 394 7.28 0.96 -44.46
C LEU A 394 7.91 -0.29 -43.82
N TYR A 395 7.20 -0.91 -42.88
CA TYR A 395 7.64 -2.16 -42.25
C TYR A 395 6.51 -3.20 -42.22
N THR A 396 6.87 -4.45 -42.46
CA THR A 396 6.01 -5.57 -42.09
C THR A 396 5.89 -5.67 -40.57
N ARG A 397 4.88 -6.39 -40.07
CA ARG A 397 4.67 -6.62 -38.64
C ARG A 397 5.90 -7.24 -37.94
N ASP A 398 6.56 -8.18 -38.61
CA ASP A 398 7.76 -8.85 -38.10
C ASP A 398 8.96 -7.90 -38.03
N GLU A 399 9.22 -7.11 -39.08
CA GLU A 399 10.27 -6.09 -39.07
C GLU A 399 10.03 -5.03 -37.98
N PHE A 400 8.80 -4.52 -37.89
CA PHE A 400 8.47 -3.43 -36.98
C PHE A 400 8.76 -3.78 -35.51
N TYR A 401 8.24 -4.90 -35.01
CA TYR A 401 8.46 -5.28 -33.61
C TYR A 401 9.92 -5.66 -33.33
N LYS A 402 10.66 -6.18 -34.32
CA LYS A 402 12.12 -6.38 -34.19
C LYS A 402 12.87 -5.07 -33.96
N ILE A 403 12.46 -3.97 -34.59
CA ILE A 403 13.05 -2.64 -34.39
C ILE A 403 12.54 -1.98 -33.11
N TYR A 404 11.22 -1.88 -32.94
CA TYR A 404 10.62 -0.93 -31.98
C TYR A 404 10.14 -1.53 -30.65
N THR A 405 10.02 -2.86 -30.50
CA THR A 405 9.64 -3.43 -29.19
C THR A 405 10.69 -3.06 -28.13
N PRO A 406 10.31 -2.46 -26.98
CA PRO A 406 11.25 -2.10 -25.92
C PRO A 406 12.02 -3.31 -25.36
N VAL A 407 13.19 -3.07 -24.79
CA VAL A 407 13.92 -4.09 -24.00
C VAL A 407 13.04 -4.52 -22.81
N GLY A 408 12.98 -5.81 -22.52
CA GLY A 408 12.09 -6.42 -21.52
C GLY A 408 10.65 -6.70 -22.02
N SER A 409 10.19 -5.95 -23.03
CA SER A 409 8.91 -6.20 -23.67
C SER A 409 8.96 -7.36 -24.66
N LYS A 410 7.82 -8.03 -24.83
CA LYS A 410 7.65 -9.17 -25.73
C LYS A 410 6.99 -8.82 -27.05
N TYR A 411 7.26 -9.62 -28.07
CA TYR A 411 6.53 -9.62 -29.34
C TYR A 411 6.25 -11.06 -29.81
N SER A 412 5.26 -11.19 -30.69
CA SER A 412 4.85 -12.48 -31.28
C SER A 412 5.41 -12.66 -32.69
N PHE A 413 5.81 -13.88 -33.04
CA PHE A 413 6.38 -14.24 -34.33
C PHE A 413 6.22 -15.74 -34.64
N ASP A 414 6.68 -16.17 -35.80
CA ASP A 414 6.67 -17.58 -36.21
C ASP A 414 7.80 -18.40 -35.55
N GLY A 415 7.54 -18.84 -34.32
CA GLY A 415 8.41 -19.73 -33.55
C GLY A 415 8.59 -21.16 -34.11
N THR A 416 7.91 -21.54 -35.20
CA THR A 416 8.12 -22.84 -35.86
C THR A 416 9.43 -22.91 -36.63
N LYS A 417 9.99 -21.77 -37.03
CA LYS A 417 11.25 -21.67 -37.77
C LYS A 417 12.50 -21.81 -36.89
N ILE A 418 12.41 -21.50 -35.59
CA ILE A 418 13.56 -21.51 -34.66
C ILE A 418 14.35 -22.83 -34.69
N PRO A 419 13.74 -24.05 -34.69
CA PRO A 419 14.48 -25.30 -34.78
C PRO A 419 15.43 -25.39 -36.00
N THR A 420 15.11 -24.71 -37.10
CA THR A 420 15.94 -24.67 -38.33
C THR A 420 17.09 -23.67 -38.26
N TRP A 421 17.09 -22.74 -37.29
CA TRP A 421 18.20 -21.80 -37.11
C TRP A 421 19.44 -22.52 -36.63
N ALA A 422 20.61 -22.04 -37.08
CA ALA A 422 21.90 -22.59 -36.72
C ALA A 422 22.09 -22.61 -35.20
N LYS A 423 22.39 -23.78 -34.63
CA LYS A 423 22.78 -23.89 -33.22
C LYS A 423 24.17 -23.27 -33.05
N VAL A 424 24.34 -22.41 -32.06
CA VAL A 424 25.65 -21.88 -31.64
C VAL A 424 26.44 -23.01 -30.97
N PRO A 425 27.59 -23.45 -31.52
CA PRO A 425 28.39 -24.55 -30.97
C PRO A 425 29.30 -24.06 -29.84
N TYR A 426 28.71 -23.67 -28.71
CA TYR A 426 29.49 -23.17 -27.57
C TYR A 426 30.12 -24.29 -26.73
N GLN A 427 31.19 -23.95 -26.04
CA GLN A 427 31.77 -24.72 -24.94
C GLN A 427 31.65 -23.91 -23.64
N TYR A 428 31.84 -24.57 -22.50
CA TYR A 428 31.88 -23.92 -21.19
C TYR A 428 32.92 -24.55 -20.26
N ASP A 429 33.52 -23.72 -19.41
CA ASP A 429 34.20 -24.16 -18.20
C ASP A 429 33.25 -24.08 -16.99
N THR A 430 33.58 -24.76 -15.88
CA THR A 430 32.80 -24.75 -14.64
C THR A 430 33.57 -24.15 -13.47
N GLU A 431 32.84 -23.57 -12.52
CA GLU A 431 33.40 -23.17 -11.23
C GLU A 431 32.91 -24.12 -10.13
N PRO A 432 33.76 -24.52 -9.17
CA PRO A 432 33.43 -25.48 -8.12
C PRO A 432 32.52 -24.84 -7.06
N VAL A 433 31.24 -24.69 -7.42
CA VAL A 433 30.15 -24.21 -6.57
C VAL A 433 29.22 -25.38 -6.29
N THR A 434 29.01 -25.70 -5.01
CA THR A 434 28.07 -26.73 -4.57
C THR A 434 26.67 -26.12 -4.50
N LEU A 435 25.77 -26.52 -5.38
CA LEU A 435 24.35 -26.15 -5.32
C LEU A 435 23.59 -27.08 -4.38
N ILE A 436 22.98 -26.52 -3.36
CA ILE A 436 21.95 -27.11 -2.51
C ILE A 436 20.58 -26.66 -3.04
N ARG A 437 19.88 -27.55 -3.75
CA ARG A 437 18.51 -27.33 -4.25
C ARG A 437 17.50 -27.97 -3.31
N SER A 438 16.63 -27.15 -2.71
CA SER A 438 15.48 -27.59 -1.91
C SER A 438 14.19 -27.16 -2.61
N ASN A 439 13.59 -28.09 -3.34
CA ASN A 439 12.26 -27.91 -3.96
C ASN A 439 11.42 -29.19 -3.84
N SER A 440 11.67 -30.04 -2.84
CA SER A 440 10.87 -31.24 -2.60
C SER A 440 10.81 -31.60 -1.11
N PRO A 441 9.63 -31.85 -0.51
CA PRO A 441 8.32 -31.64 -1.12
C PRO A 441 8.11 -30.15 -1.41
N GLU A 442 7.73 -29.79 -2.63
CA GLU A 442 7.48 -28.40 -3.01
C GLU A 442 6.27 -27.88 -2.23
N THR A 443 5.18 -28.67 -2.22
CA THR A 443 4.01 -28.41 -1.40
C THR A 443 4.15 -29.07 -0.02
N VAL A 444 4.36 -28.27 1.02
CA VAL A 444 4.73 -28.73 2.36
C VAL A 444 3.50 -28.90 3.26
N TYR A 445 3.10 -30.14 3.54
CA TYR A 445 1.90 -30.46 4.33
C TYR A 445 2.15 -30.60 5.85
N SER A 446 3.41 -30.68 6.30
CA SER A 446 3.77 -30.85 7.71
C SER A 446 5.04 -30.09 8.07
N GLU A 447 5.21 -29.75 9.36
CA GLU A 447 6.47 -29.21 9.89
C GLU A 447 7.60 -30.27 9.80
N GLY A 448 8.83 -29.85 9.45
CA GLY A 448 9.96 -30.79 9.35
C GLY A 448 11.19 -30.23 8.61
N ILE A 449 12.15 -31.11 8.35
CA ILE A 449 13.33 -30.82 7.52
C ILE A 449 12.96 -31.09 6.06
N LEU A 450 13.06 -30.06 5.23
CA LEU A 450 12.84 -30.11 3.78
C LEU A 450 14.09 -30.63 3.05
N TYR A 451 15.26 -30.23 3.52
CA TYR A 451 16.54 -30.69 2.98
C TYR A 451 17.67 -30.63 4.02
N ARG A 452 18.66 -31.52 3.89
CA ARG A 452 19.87 -31.56 4.72
C ARG A 452 21.07 -31.95 3.88
N GLU A 453 22.18 -31.23 4.03
CA GLU A 453 23.47 -31.56 3.40
C GLU A 453 24.64 -31.01 4.25
N SER A 454 25.84 -31.56 4.06
CA SER A 454 27.10 -30.97 4.51
C SER A 454 27.93 -30.48 3.32
N ALA A 455 28.35 -29.20 3.33
CA ALA A 455 29.15 -28.60 2.27
C ALA A 455 30.30 -27.74 2.84
N ILE A 456 31.30 -27.46 1.98
CA ILE A 456 32.47 -26.61 2.27
C ILE A 456 32.76 -25.72 1.06
N GLY A 457 33.34 -24.53 1.27
CA GLY A 457 33.70 -23.61 0.20
C GLY A 457 32.47 -22.92 -0.41
N ASN A 458 32.52 -22.66 -1.72
CA ASN A 458 31.44 -21.98 -2.43
C ASN A 458 30.17 -22.85 -2.45
N THR A 459 29.11 -22.38 -1.80
CA THR A 459 27.82 -23.07 -1.68
C THR A 459 26.69 -22.14 -2.12
N ARG A 460 25.93 -22.57 -3.12
CA ARG A 460 24.73 -21.88 -3.62
C ARG A 460 23.48 -22.56 -3.07
N PHE A 461 22.53 -21.79 -2.59
CA PHE A 461 21.19 -22.25 -2.23
C PHE A 461 20.21 -21.88 -3.33
N MET A 462 19.36 -22.83 -3.72
CA MET A 462 18.12 -22.58 -4.43
C MET A 462 16.98 -23.23 -3.64
N LEU A 463 16.13 -22.41 -3.04
CA LEU A 463 14.95 -22.85 -2.28
C LEU A 463 13.69 -22.44 -3.04
N HIS A 464 12.70 -23.33 -3.12
CA HIS A 464 11.34 -22.98 -3.53
C HIS A 464 10.33 -23.92 -2.87
N HIS A 465 9.37 -23.38 -2.13
CA HIS A 465 8.39 -24.17 -1.36
C HIS A 465 7.08 -23.40 -1.14
N VAL A 466 5.98 -24.14 -1.10
CA VAL A 466 4.61 -23.71 -0.80
C VAL A 466 4.22 -24.20 0.59
N ASN A 467 3.68 -23.32 1.45
CA ASN A 467 3.12 -23.74 2.72
C ASN A 467 1.72 -24.36 2.53
N ALA A 468 1.56 -25.66 2.77
CA ALA A 468 0.25 -26.33 2.81
C ALA A 468 -0.10 -26.92 4.19
N THR A 469 0.65 -26.55 5.24
CA THR A 469 0.56 -27.11 6.61
C THR A 469 -0.72 -26.79 7.38
N ARG A 470 -1.59 -25.93 6.81
CA ARG A 470 -2.79 -25.34 7.45
C ARG A 470 -2.47 -24.45 8.67
N LYS A 471 -1.21 -24.03 8.82
CA LYS A 471 -0.74 -23.10 9.86
C LYS A 471 0.00 -21.93 9.25
N ASN A 472 0.17 -20.86 10.02
CA ASN A 472 1.20 -19.87 9.73
C ASN A 472 2.57 -20.45 10.11
N VAL A 473 3.49 -20.45 9.16
CA VAL A 473 4.83 -21.05 9.31
C VAL A 473 5.92 -20.06 8.91
N LYS A 474 7.15 -20.41 9.25
CA LYS A 474 8.38 -19.76 8.80
C LYS A 474 9.33 -20.80 8.24
N MET A 475 10.12 -20.40 7.25
CA MET A 475 11.24 -21.19 6.75
C MET A 475 12.55 -20.70 7.35
N TYR A 476 13.49 -21.61 7.54
CA TYR A 476 14.81 -21.31 8.06
C TYR A 476 15.86 -22.16 7.34
N VAL A 477 17.05 -21.59 7.17
CA VAL A 477 18.27 -22.37 6.93
C VAL A 477 19.12 -22.28 8.19
N VAL A 478 19.29 -23.42 8.86
CA VAL A 478 20.14 -23.55 10.05
C VAL A 478 21.48 -24.14 9.62
N ALA A 479 22.56 -23.39 9.84
CA ALA A 479 23.93 -23.86 9.69
C ALA A 479 24.46 -24.33 11.06
N THR A 480 24.99 -25.56 11.10
CA THR A 480 25.62 -26.16 12.27
C THR A 480 27.08 -26.46 11.95
N ASN A 481 28.01 -25.93 12.75
CA ASN A 481 29.40 -26.34 12.72
C ASN A 481 29.57 -27.66 13.50
N ARG A 482 29.96 -28.73 12.80
CA ARG A 482 30.21 -30.06 13.39
C ARG A 482 31.72 -30.35 13.57
N GLY A 483 32.59 -29.44 13.15
CA GLY A 483 34.04 -29.55 13.32
C GLY A 483 34.53 -29.11 14.70
N SER A 484 35.85 -29.23 14.89
CA SER A 484 36.57 -28.82 16.11
C SER A 484 37.08 -27.38 16.09
N GLU A 485 37.06 -26.71 14.94
CA GLU A 485 37.54 -25.33 14.73
C GLU A 485 36.37 -24.37 14.55
N THR A 486 36.56 -23.08 14.86
CA THR A 486 35.56 -22.04 14.56
C THR A 486 35.49 -21.83 13.05
N ALA A 487 34.29 -21.90 12.49
CA ALA A 487 34.04 -21.70 11.06
C ALA A 487 33.59 -20.26 10.77
N ARG A 488 34.02 -19.70 9.64
CA ARG A 488 33.50 -18.47 9.04
C ARG A 488 32.59 -18.82 7.86
N LEU A 489 31.37 -18.29 7.90
CA LEU A 489 30.45 -18.25 6.77
C LEU A 489 30.40 -16.83 6.21
N THR A 490 30.68 -16.67 4.93
CA THR A 490 30.57 -15.39 4.22
C THR A 490 29.42 -15.48 3.21
N GLN A 491 28.32 -14.78 3.47
CA GLN A 491 27.28 -14.56 2.46
C GLN A 491 27.78 -13.52 1.45
N THR A 492 27.68 -13.81 0.16
CA THR A 492 28.15 -12.95 -0.94
C THR A 492 27.01 -12.41 -1.81
N GLY A 493 25.92 -13.15 -1.92
CA GLY A 493 24.69 -12.71 -2.60
C GLY A 493 23.45 -13.35 -1.98
N LEU A 494 22.30 -12.67 -2.05
CA LEU A 494 21.01 -13.16 -1.58
C LEU A 494 19.86 -12.45 -2.30
N GLY A 495 18.92 -13.24 -2.83
CA GLY A 495 17.65 -12.77 -3.36
C GLY A 495 16.50 -13.67 -2.93
N MET A 496 15.53 -13.10 -2.22
CA MET A 496 14.31 -13.79 -1.78
C MET A 496 13.08 -13.19 -2.47
N GLY A 497 12.20 -14.06 -2.97
CA GLY A 497 10.87 -13.72 -3.48
C GLY A 497 9.76 -14.37 -2.65
N GLY A 498 8.58 -13.76 -2.70
CA GLY A 498 7.46 -14.07 -1.79
C GLY A 498 7.69 -13.58 -0.35
N PRO A 499 6.83 -13.98 0.61
CA PRO A 499 5.69 -14.89 0.45
C PRO A 499 4.59 -14.32 -0.47
N THR A 500 4.07 -15.12 -1.40
CA THR A 500 2.98 -14.74 -2.33
C THR A 500 2.25 -15.97 -2.84
N LYS A 501 1.01 -15.85 -3.34
CA LYS A 501 0.27 -16.97 -3.96
C LYS A 501 0.86 -17.43 -5.30
N TYR A 502 1.64 -16.57 -5.95
CA TYR A 502 2.10 -16.79 -7.33
C TYR A 502 3.54 -17.31 -7.36
N ALA A 503 3.70 -18.61 -7.66
CA ALA A 503 5.01 -19.28 -7.70
C ALA A 503 5.99 -18.62 -8.69
N THR A 504 5.53 -18.28 -9.89
CA THR A 504 6.31 -17.57 -10.92
C THR A 504 6.78 -16.19 -10.47
N ALA A 505 5.92 -15.39 -9.84
CA ALA A 505 6.30 -14.09 -9.29
C ALA A 505 7.32 -14.21 -8.14
N SER A 506 7.16 -15.24 -7.30
CA SER A 506 8.11 -15.59 -6.24
C SER A 506 9.48 -15.95 -6.84
N GLY A 507 9.52 -16.80 -7.85
CA GLY A 507 10.76 -17.21 -8.53
C GLY A 507 11.45 -16.09 -9.30
N LYS A 508 10.70 -15.33 -10.09
CA LYS A 508 11.21 -14.15 -10.83
C LYS A 508 11.87 -13.14 -9.89
N MET A 509 11.19 -12.82 -8.78
CA MET A 509 11.68 -11.85 -7.80
C MET A 509 12.89 -12.35 -6.99
N SER A 510 13.02 -13.66 -6.75
CA SER A 510 14.22 -14.20 -6.09
C SER A 510 15.46 -14.06 -6.97
N VAL A 511 15.36 -14.36 -8.28
CA VAL A 511 16.47 -14.18 -9.23
C VAL A 511 16.81 -12.71 -9.43
N GLN A 512 15.81 -11.83 -9.56
CA GLN A 512 16.03 -10.38 -9.66
C GLN A 512 16.86 -9.86 -8.47
N ARG A 513 16.40 -10.10 -7.24
CA ARG A 513 17.07 -9.61 -6.04
C ARG A 513 18.45 -10.23 -5.83
N TYR A 514 18.66 -11.46 -6.31
CA TYR A 514 19.95 -12.13 -6.28
C TYR A 514 20.94 -11.44 -7.24
N PHE A 515 20.50 -11.09 -8.45
CA PHE A 515 21.29 -10.31 -9.40
C PHE A 515 21.56 -8.88 -8.92
N GLU A 516 20.58 -8.20 -8.33
CA GLU A 516 20.77 -6.91 -7.63
C GLU A 516 21.83 -7.02 -6.53
N SER A 517 21.79 -8.10 -5.73
CA SER A 517 22.76 -8.32 -4.65
C SER A 517 24.20 -8.52 -5.15
N MET A 518 24.39 -9.12 -6.33
CA MET A 518 25.70 -9.21 -6.98
C MET A 518 26.17 -7.85 -7.50
N GLN A 519 25.26 -7.06 -8.08
CA GLN A 519 25.58 -5.77 -8.67
C GLN A 519 25.98 -4.72 -7.62
N PHE A 520 25.31 -4.74 -6.46
CA PHE A 520 25.51 -3.74 -5.41
C PHE A 520 26.35 -4.23 -4.22
N GLY A 521 26.61 -5.55 -4.09
CA GLY A 521 27.30 -6.13 -2.93
C GLY A 521 26.55 -5.97 -1.59
N ASN A 522 25.33 -5.45 -1.61
CA ASN A 522 24.58 -4.99 -0.42
C ASN A 522 24.04 -6.13 0.48
N LYS A 523 24.31 -7.39 0.13
CA LYS A 523 24.02 -8.59 0.93
C LYS A 523 25.26 -9.29 1.47
N PHE A 524 26.45 -8.68 1.33
CA PHE A 524 27.67 -9.22 1.91
C PHE A 524 27.59 -9.25 3.45
N LYS A 525 27.86 -10.40 4.07
CA LYS A 525 27.77 -10.58 5.54
C LYS A 525 28.60 -11.77 6.01
N ASP A 526 29.39 -11.57 7.05
CA ASP A 526 30.07 -12.66 7.77
C ASP A 526 29.26 -13.18 8.97
N VAL A 527 29.34 -14.49 9.22
CA VAL A 527 28.77 -15.19 10.37
C VAL A 527 29.78 -16.23 10.87
N TRP A 528 30.24 -16.09 12.11
CA TRP A 528 31.11 -17.07 12.76
C TRP A 528 30.30 -18.13 13.52
N LEU A 529 30.75 -19.39 13.48
CA LEU A 529 30.17 -20.53 14.18
C LEU A 529 31.25 -21.23 15.01
N SER A 530 31.17 -21.14 16.33
CA SER A 530 32.01 -21.96 17.23
C SER A 530 31.75 -23.46 17.03
N PRO A 531 32.68 -24.35 17.41
CA PRO A 531 32.46 -25.80 17.39
C PRO A 531 31.14 -26.20 18.06
N GLY A 532 30.33 -27.02 17.37
CA GLY A 532 29.00 -27.44 17.82
C GLY A 532 27.88 -26.39 17.70
N GLN A 533 28.20 -25.12 17.42
CA GLN A 533 27.20 -24.05 17.36
C GLN A 533 26.29 -24.18 16.14
N SER A 534 25.01 -23.84 16.32
CA SER A 534 24.03 -23.69 15.25
C SER A 534 23.51 -22.25 15.18
N LYS A 535 23.32 -21.70 13.96
CA LYS A 535 22.67 -20.40 13.73
C LYS A 535 21.75 -20.43 12.51
N VAL A 536 20.70 -19.64 12.55
CA VAL A 536 19.91 -19.27 11.37
C VAL A 536 20.71 -18.25 10.55
N ILE A 537 20.91 -18.49 9.26
CA ILE A 537 21.83 -17.67 8.44
C ILE A 537 21.12 -16.65 7.53
N PHE A 538 19.96 -16.99 6.97
CA PHE A 538 19.17 -16.11 6.08
C PHE A 538 18.08 -15.37 6.85
N THR A 539 18.36 -14.11 7.20
CA THR A 539 17.48 -13.29 8.05
C THR A 539 16.14 -13.02 7.35
N GLU A 540 16.16 -12.64 6.07
CA GLU A 540 14.99 -12.36 5.23
C GLU A 540 14.00 -13.54 5.22
N LEU A 541 14.52 -14.76 5.02
CA LEU A 541 13.74 -16.00 5.06
C LEU A 541 13.09 -16.22 6.44
N SER A 542 13.88 -16.09 7.50
CA SER A 542 13.43 -16.34 8.89
C SER A 542 12.49 -15.28 9.46
N SER A 543 12.50 -14.06 8.90
CA SER A 543 11.59 -12.98 9.29
C SER A 543 10.19 -13.17 8.69
N SER A 544 10.12 -13.75 7.49
CA SER A 544 8.92 -13.87 6.65
C SER A 544 7.96 -14.95 7.13
N VAL A 545 6.71 -14.57 7.45
CA VAL A 545 5.63 -15.52 7.78
C VAL A 545 4.91 -15.94 6.51
N MET A 546 4.85 -17.25 6.25
CA MET A 546 4.08 -17.86 5.16
C MET A 546 2.70 -18.28 5.68
N ARG A 547 1.63 -17.75 5.09
CA ARG A 547 0.26 -18.23 5.31
C ARG A 547 -0.01 -19.48 4.45
N GLN A 548 -1.14 -20.14 4.68
CA GLN A 548 -1.56 -21.29 3.86
C GLN A 548 -1.63 -20.89 2.37
N GLY A 549 -0.97 -21.64 1.50
CA GLY A 549 -0.87 -21.39 0.06
C GLY A 549 0.14 -20.31 -0.35
N ASP A 550 0.94 -19.77 0.58
CA ASP A 550 2.01 -18.83 0.21
C ASP A 550 3.27 -19.58 -0.23
N VAL A 551 3.91 -19.07 -1.29
CA VAL A 551 5.12 -19.59 -1.93
C VAL A 551 6.30 -18.66 -1.64
N VAL A 552 7.43 -19.24 -1.21
CA VAL A 552 8.70 -18.53 -1.04
C VAL A 552 9.77 -19.13 -1.93
N SER A 553 10.58 -18.27 -2.53
CA SER A 553 11.73 -18.62 -3.36
C SER A 553 12.98 -17.92 -2.85
N LEU A 554 14.13 -18.56 -2.86
CA LEU A 554 15.39 -17.94 -2.45
C LEU A 554 16.58 -18.46 -3.26
N PHE A 555 17.40 -17.52 -3.74
CA PHE A 555 18.78 -17.76 -4.15
C PHE A 555 19.73 -17.11 -3.15
N ALA A 556 20.82 -17.78 -2.78
CA ALA A 556 21.90 -17.17 -2.02
C ALA A 556 23.22 -17.89 -2.26
N ASP A 557 24.31 -17.13 -2.29
CA ASP A 557 25.68 -17.65 -2.39
C ASP A 557 26.42 -17.42 -1.06
N LEU A 558 27.01 -18.49 -0.55
CA LEU A 558 27.87 -18.52 0.63
C LEU A 558 29.27 -19.03 0.26
N TYR A 559 30.26 -18.64 1.06
CA TYR A 559 31.54 -19.33 1.20
C TYR A 559 31.70 -19.82 2.64
N SER A 560 32.26 -21.02 2.84
CA SER A 560 32.71 -21.50 4.15
C SER A 560 34.16 -21.98 4.12
N ASP A 561 34.92 -21.64 5.16
CA ASP A 561 36.30 -22.13 5.37
C ASP A 561 36.35 -23.55 5.98
N GLN A 562 35.25 -24.01 6.57
CA GLN A 562 35.08 -25.32 7.19
C GLN A 562 33.83 -26.02 6.65
N THR A 563 33.74 -27.34 6.86
CA THR A 563 32.54 -28.12 6.51
C THR A 563 31.38 -27.78 7.46
N ILE A 564 30.28 -27.28 6.89
CA ILE A 564 29.08 -26.90 7.61
C ILE A 564 27.91 -27.82 7.25
N GLN A 565 27.16 -28.24 8.26
CA GLN A 565 25.92 -29.00 8.08
C GLN A 565 24.74 -28.03 8.01
N TYR A 566 24.06 -28.00 6.87
CA TYR A 566 22.89 -27.15 6.61
C TYR A 566 21.60 -27.95 6.73
N HIS A 567 20.59 -27.34 7.34
CA HIS A 567 19.21 -27.85 7.36
C HIS A 567 18.26 -26.77 6.86
N VAL A 568 17.52 -27.07 5.80
CA VAL A 568 16.36 -26.29 5.34
C VAL A 568 15.14 -26.83 6.08
N ILE A 569 14.47 -26.01 6.88
CA ILE A 569 13.35 -26.43 7.73
C ILE A 569 12.15 -25.49 7.60
N MET A 570 10.95 -26.02 7.77
CA MET A 570 9.69 -25.24 7.85
C MET A 570 8.95 -25.60 9.14
N LEU A 571 8.62 -24.59 9.95
CA LEU A 571 8.08 -24.74 11.30
C LEU A 571 6.98 -23.72 11.59
N SER A 572 6.06 -24.02 12.52
CA SER A 572 5.08 -23.04 12.99
C SER A 572 5.76 -21.82 13.64
N THR A 573 5.15 -20.63 13.52
CA THR A 573 5.72 -19.34 13.98
C THR A 573 6.07 -19.27 15.47
N THR A 574 5.60 -20.20 16.29
CA THR A 574 5.79 -20.27 17.75
C THR A 574 6.98 -21.14 18.20
N ARG A 575 7.65 -21.84 17.28
CA ARG A 575 8.75 -22.78 17.61
C ARG A 575 10.11 -22.16 17.33
N ASP A 576 11.03 -22.32 18.27
CA ASP A 576 12.44 -21.98 18.04
C ASP A 576 13.08 -22.99 17.06
N PRO A 577 13.72 -22.53 15.97
CA PRO A 577 14.26 -23.40 14.93
C PRO A 577 15.48 -24.23 15.37
N ILE A 578 16.27 -23.76 16.34
CA ILE A 578 17.49 -24.45 16.78
C ILE A 578 17.14 -25.57 17.76
N ASN A 579 16.27 -25.28 18.73
CA ASN A 579 15.77 -26.26 19.71
C ASN A 579 14.88 -27.32 19.05
N ALA A 580 14.06 -26.94 18.07
CA ALA A 580 13.21 -27.90 17.36
C ALA A 580 14.02 -28.93 16.56
N LEU A 581 15.16 -28.53 15.98
CA LEU A 581 15.94 -29.29 15.00
C LEU A 581 16.31 -30.72 15.46
N GLN A 582 16.56 -30.91 16.75
CA GLN A 582 16.93 -32.22 17.32
C GLN A 582 15.84 -33.29 17.13
N ASN A 583 14.57 -32.87 17.01
CA ASN A 583 13.40 -33.74 16.98
C ASN A 583 12.64 -33.70 15.63
N LEU A 584 13.24 -33.12 14.58
CA LEU A 584 12.63 -33.08 13.25
C LEU A 584 13.06 -34.28 12.40
N SER A 585 12.11 -34.89 11.70
CA SER A 585 12.37 -35.82 10.61
C SER A 585 12.59 -35.07 9.29
N VAL A 586 13.27 -35.72 8.35
CA VAL A 586 13.29 -35.29 6.95
C VAL A 586 11.96 -35.70 6.31
N LEU A 587 11.31 -34.75 5.62
CA LEU A 587 10.07 -35.00 4.91
C LEU A 587 10.32 -35.81 3.63
N PRO A 588 9.39 -36.70 3.24
CA PRO A 588 9.50 -37.45 1.99
C PRO A 588 9.48 -36.51 0.77
N MET A 589 10.07 -36.95 -0.34
CA MET A 589 9.97 -36.23 -1.60
C MET A 589 8.57 -36.39 -2.22
N ASP A 590 8.17 -35.40 -3.00
CA ASP A 590 7.08 -35.45 -3.98
C ASP A 590 7.65 -35.70 -5.39
N ASN A 591 6.93 -35.29 -6.44
CA ASN A 591 7.37 -35.38 -7.84
C ASN A 591 8.39 -34.29 -8.24
N HIS A 592 8.73 -33.36 -7.36
CA HIS A 592 9.70 -32.30 -7.62
C HIS A 592 11.12 -32.71 -7.23
N ASN A 593 12.11 -31.94 -7.65
CA ASN A 593 13.52 -32.24 -7.41
C ASN A 593 14.08 -31.52 -6.18
N ARG A 594 14.82 -32.25 -5.36
CA ARG A 594 15.79 -31.70 -4.40
C ARG A 594 17.11 -32.45 -4.53
N GLY A 595 18.23 -31.81 -4.22
CA GLY A 595 19.53 -32.44 -4.42
C GLY A 595 20.72 -31.51 -4.20
N THR A 596 21.88 -32.13 -4.03
CA THR A 596 23.19 -31.49 -3.98
C THR A 596 23.92 -31.78 -5.28
N TYR A 597 24.34 -30.72 -5.95
CA TYR A 597 24.97 -30.77 -7.27
C TYR A 597 26.29 -29.98 -7.23
N PHE A 598 27.34 -30.51 -7.85
CA PHE A 598 28.61 -29.82 -7.99
C PHE A 598 28.67 -29.01 -9.29
N ASP A 599 29.68 -28.15 -9.43
CA ASP A 599 29.95 -27.39 -10.66
C ASP A 599 28.76 -26.51 -11.14
N ALA A 600 28.07 -25.88 -10.18
CA ALA A 600 26.82 -25.16 -10.41
C ALA A 600 26.96 -23.74 -10.99
N THR A 601 28.13 -23.38 -11.54
CA THR A 601 28.32 -22.19 -12.36
C THR A 601 29.01 -22.60 -13.66
N ARG A 602 28.51 -22.11 -14.80
CA ARG A 602 29.05 -22.38 -16.14
C ARG A 602 29.46 -21.08 -16.84
N ASN A 603 30.70 -21.02 -17.29
CA ASN A 603 31.25 -19.91 -18.05
C ASN A 603 31.22 -20.25 -19.55
N ILE A 604 30.21 -19.76 -20.25
CA ILE A 604 30.11 -19.87 -21.71
C ILE A 604 30.91 -18.72 -22.32
N ARG A 605 31.89 -19.05 -23.16
CA ARG A 605 32.73 -18.06 -23.87
C ARG A 605 32.69 -18.37 -25.36
N TYR A 606 32.24 -17.42 -26.18
CA TYR A 606 32.04 -17.63 -27.61
C TYR A 606 32.75 -16.55 -28.44
N GLY A 607 33.70 -16.98 -29.27
CA GLY A 607 34.62 -16.11 -30.02
C GLY A 607 34.22 -15.82 -31.46
N ASP A 608 33.37 -16.64 -32.09
CA ASP A 608 32.94 -16.42 -33.47
C ASP A 608 31.85 -15.35 -33.54
N LEU A 609 31.74 -14.71 -34.71
CA LEU A 609 30.81 -13.61 -34.95
C LEU A 609 29.35 -14.10 -34.99
N LEU A 610 28.51 -13.58 -34.09
CA LEU A 610 27.06 -13.82 -34.06
C LEU A 610 26.28 -12.65 -34.66
N GLY A 611 25.09 -12.92 -35.18
CA GLY A 611 24.11 -11.88 -35.56
C GLY A 611 24.03 -11.53 -37.05
N LEU A 612 25.03 -11.85 -37.87
CA LEU A 612 24.94 -11.69 -39.34
C LEU A 612 23.84 -12.56 -39.97
N THR A 613 23.58 -13.73 -39.40
CA THR A 613 22.54 -14.68 -39.81
C THR A 613 21.79 -15.21 -38.60
N PRO A 614 20.51 -15.62 -38.74
CA PRO A 614 19.73 -16.20 -37.64
C PRO A 614 20.40 -17.41 -36.97
N ALA A 615 20.69 -17.29 -35.68
CA ALA A 615 21.36 -18.30 -34.86
C ALA A 615 20.72 -18.41 -33.47
N ARG A 616 20.88 -19.56 -32.80
CA ARG A 616 20.32 -19.83 -31.47
C ARG A 616 21.31 -20.52 -30.54
N LEU A 617 21.47 -19.98 -29.33
CA LEU A 617 22.19 -20.60 -28.22
C LEU A 617 21.14 -21.21 -27.29
N MET A 618 21.21 -22.53 -27.07
CA MET A 618 20.26 -23.27 -26.22
C MET A 618 20.75 -23.36 -24.78
N ILE A 619 19.85 -23.27 -23.80
CA ILE A 619 20.14 -23.49 -22.38
C ILE A 619 19.08 -24.44 -21.81
N GLY A 620 19.52 -25.41 -21.01
CA GLY A 620 18.72 -26.48 -20.42
C GLY A 620 18.26 -27.56 -21.41
N ASP A 621 19.01 -27.81 -22.49
CA ASP A 621 18.60 -28.71 -23.58
C ASP A 621 18.98 -30.20 -23.40
N ASN A 622 19.74 -30.53 -22.34
CA ASN A 622 20.29 -31.87 -22.06
C ASN A 622 21.15 -32.48 -23.20
N SER A 623 21.69 -31.65 -24.09
CA SER A 623 22.51 -32.09 -25.22
C SER A 623 23.82 -31.30 -25.32
N GLN A 624 23.74 -29.99 -25.55
CA GLN A 624 24.88 -29.07 -25.37
C GLN A 624 24.95 -28.58 -23.91
N ASP A 625 23.81 -28.58 -23.21
CA ASP A 625 23.69 -28.28 -21.79
C ASP A 625 23.18 -29.52 -21.02
N PRO A 626 24.06 -30.52 -20.74
CA PRO A 626 23.68 -31.71 -19.98
C PRO A 626 23.23 -31.34 -18.57
N TYR A 627 22.23 -32.04 -18.04
CA TYR A 627 21.76 -31.82 -16.68
C TYR A 627 22.81 -32.22 -15.64
N LEU A 628 22.98 -31.40 -14.59
CA LEU A 628 23.80 -31.76 -13.44
C LEU A 628 23.22 -32.99 -12.75
N VAL A 629 24.09 -33.92 -12.42
CA VAL A 629 23.78 -35.11 -11.63
C VAL A 629 24.30 -34.93 -10.21
N GLY A 630 23.61 -35.54 -9.25
CA GLY A 630 23.86 -35.30 -7.84
C GLY A 630 23.14 -36.32 -6.97
N ARG A 631 22.91 -35.96 -5.71
CA ARG A 631 22.22 -36.83 -4.75
C ARG A 631 21.30 -36.06 -3.81
N ASP A 632 20.30 -36.73 -3.26
CA ASP A 632 19.56 -36.24 -2.11
C ASP A 632 20.40 -36.42 -0.83
N GLY A 633 20.79 -35.33 -0.16
CA GLY A 633 21.67 -35.37 1.03
C GLY A 633 21.05 -36.00 2.28
N ALA A 634 19.74 -36.29 2.25
CA ALA A 634 19.07 -37.02 3.33
C ALA A 634 19.07 -38.55 3.13
N THR A 635 18.83 -39.03 1.91
CA THR A 635 18.69 -40.46 1.57
C THR A 635 19.89 -41.06 0.83
N GLY A 636 20.76 -40.22 0.25
CA GLY A 636 21.83 -40.64 -0.65
C GLY A 636 21.36 -41.07 -2.05
N SER A 637 20.06 -40.97 -2.35
CA SER A 637 19.51 -41.37 -3.66
C SER A 637 20.05 -40.50 -4.80
N TYR A 638 20.26 -41.11 -5.98
CA TYR A 638 20.67 -40.41 -7.19
C TYR A 638 19.62 -39.38 -7.62
N GLN A 639 20.07 -38.20 -8.01
CA GLN A 639 19.21 -37.09 -8.47
C GLN A 639 19.76 -36.47 -9.75
N MET A 640 18.85 -36.09 -10.64
CA MET A 640 19.17 -35.37 -11.88
C MET A 640 18.47 -34.01 -11.86
N ASN A 641 19.24 -32.93 -11.98
CA ASN A 641 18.74 -31.56 -11.99
C ASN A 641 18.14 -31.22 -13.35
N ALA A 642 16.98 -31.83 -13.68
CA ALA A 642 16.29 -31.54 -14.93
C ALA A 642 15.99 -30.04 -15.06
N GLY A 643 16.42 -29.45 -16.18
CA GLY A 643 16.39 -28.00 -16.42
C GLY A 643 17.55 -27.21 -15.81
N ASN A 644 18.50 -27.83 -15.09
CA ASN A 644 19.63 -27.15 -14.46
C ASN A 644 19.23 -25.94 -13.59
N PHE A 645 18.12 -26.06 -12.85
CA PHE A 645 17.69 -25.01 -11.93
C PHE A 645 18.73 -24.80 -10.83
N GLY A 646 19.04 -23.53 -10.52
CA GLY A 646 20.11 -23.17 -9.59
C GLY A 646 21.50 -23.06 -10.24
N VAL A 647 21.68 -23.49 -11.50
CA VAL A 647 22.93 -23.26 -12.24
C VAL A 647 23.01 -21.80 -12.70
N LEU A 648 24.16 -21.16 -12.47
CA LEU A 648 24.43 -19.80 -12.92
C LEU A 648 25.24 -19.83 -14.23
N TYR A 649 24.69 -19.26 -15.29
CA TYR A 649 25.34 -19.15 -16.59
C TYR A 649 25.92 -17.74 -16.74
N ARG A 650 27.25 -17.67 -16.86
CA ARG A 650 28.00 -16.47 -17.24
C ARG A 650 28.33 -16.60 -18.72
N ILE A 651 27.68 -15.79 -19.55
CA ILE A 651 27.75 -15.90 -21.01
C ILE A 651 28.49 -14.68 -21.54
N LYS A 652 29.66 -14.89 -22.15
CA LYS A 652 30.45 -13.84 -22.81
C LYS A 652 30.55 -14.12 -24.30
N LEU A 653 29.86 -13.30 -25.08
CA LEU A 653 29.92 -13.29 -26.53
C LEU A 653 30.91 -12.21 -26.92
N TYR A 654 32.11 -12.57 -27.36
CA TYR A 654 33.16 -11.58 -27.67
C TYR A 654 32.82 -10.73 -28.89
N ARG A 655 32.11 -11.32 -29.86
CA ARG A 655 31.87 -10.76 -31.19
C ARG A 655 30.40 -10.89 -31.57
N VAL A 656 29.61 -9.84 -31.33
CA VAL A 656 28.24 -9.71 -31.84
C VAL A 656 28.24 -8.61 -32.91
N ALA A 657 27.74 -8.93 -34.09
CA ALA A 657 27.75 -8.06 -35.26
C ALA A 657 26.98 -6.75 -35.01
N PRO A 658 27.30 -5.67 -35.75
CA PRO A 658 26.47 -4.48 -35.79
C PRO A 658 24.99 -4.80 -36.03
N ARG A 659 24.10 -4.03 -35.43
CA ARG A 659 22.65 -4.08 -35.66
C ARG A 659 22.06 -5.48 -35.45
N THR A 660 22.48 -6.19 -34.41
CA THR A 660 21.97 -7.51 -34.04
C THR A 660 20.86 -7.38 -33.01
N LEU A 661 19.72 -8.02 -33.26
CA LEU A 661 18.67 -8.22 -32.26
C LEU A 661 18.96 -9.49 -31.46
N ILE A 662 19.06 -9.34 -30.13
CA ILE A 662 19.16 -10.43 -29.17
C ILE A 662 17.84 -10.57 -28.43
N THR A 663 17.23 -11.75 -28.48
CA THR A 663 15.95 -12.01 -27.79
C THR A 663 15.93 -13.34 -27.04
N PHE A 664 15.16 -13.40 -25.95
CA PHE A 664 14.92 -14.60 -25.15
C PHE A 664 13.64 -15.29 -25.62
N ASN A 665 13.71 -16.57 -25.96
CA ASN A 665 12.57 -17.37 -26.40
C ASN A 665 12.48 -18.68 -25.59
N PRO A 666 11.42 -18.89 -24.80
CA PRO A 666 11.23 -20.15 -24.10
C PRO A 666 10.80 -21.27 -25.05
N ARG A 667 11.20 -22.51 -24.73
CA ARG A 667 10.81 -23.72 -25.48
C ARG A 667 10.17 -24.79 -24.61
N GLY A 668 10.50 -24.86 -23.32
CA GLY A 668 9.91 -25.83 -22.38
C GLY A 668 8.48 -25.55 -21.94
N GLY A 669 7.94 -24.35 -22.20
CA GLY A 669 6.63 -23.92 -21.71
C GLY A 669 6.60 -22.41 -21.45
N GLN A 670 5.86 -21.98 -20.44
CA GLN A 670 5.86 -20.58 -20.00
C GLN A 670 7.14 -20.25 -19.22
N TYR A 671 7.68 -19.03 -19.40
CA TYR A 671 8.82 -18.52 -18.65
C TYR A 671 8.54 -17.12 -18.09
N ASP A 672 8.80 -16.96 -16.78
CA ASP A 672 8.66 -15.75 -15.99
C ASP A 672 9.94 -15.57 -15.14
N GLY A 673 10.84 -14.69 -15.57
CA GLY A 673 12.13 -14.54 -14.90
C GLY A 673 12.85 -13.25 -15.25
N VAL A 674 14.17 -13.26 -15.09
CA VAL A 674 15.06 -12.14 -15.46
C VAL A 674 16.36 -12.66 -16.07
N ILE A 675 17.04 -11.82 -16.83
CA ILE A 675 18.41 -12.03 -17.28
C ILE A 675 19.16 -10.71 -17.14
N MET A 676 20.40 -10.72 -16.65
CA MET A 676 21.23 -9.52 -16.70
C MET A 676 21.97 -9.48 -18.04
N VAL A 677 22.00 -8.32 -18.71
CA VAL A 677 22.74 -8.11 -19.97
C VAL A 677 23.53 -6.81 -19.86
N ASN A 678 24.85 -6.87 -20.07
CA ASN A 678 25.78 -5.74 -19.93
C ASN A 678 25.56 -4.94 -18.63
N GLY A 679 25.37 -5.64 -17.51
CA GLY A 679 25.11 -5.05 -16.18
C GLY A 679 23.70 -4.50 -15.94
N ARG A 680 22.77 -4.62 -16.90
CA ARG A 680 21.36 -4.20 -16.74
C ARG A 680 20.47 -5.42 -16.56
N ILE A 681 19.61 -5.42 -15.54
CA ILE A 681 18.63 -6.49 -15.33
C ILE A 681 17.44 -6.27 -16.27
N VAL A 682 17.20 -7.24 -17.15
CA VAL A 682 16.07 -7.28 -18.08
C VAL A 682 15.02 -8.25 -17.56
N GLN A 683 13.78 -7.77 -17.41
CA GLN A 683 12.63 -8.58 -17.01
C GLN A 683 12.13 -9.42 -18.18
N LEU A 684 11.70 -10.66 -17.92
CA LEU A 684 11.25 -11.60 -18.95
C LEU A 684 9.81 -12.05 -18.67
N PRO A 685 8.80 -11.39 -19.25
CA PRO A 685 8.79 -10.00 -19.74
C PRO A 685 8.21 -9.05 -18.66
N ASP A 686 8.04 -7.77 -18.96
CA ASP A 686 7.54 -6.79 -17.97
C ASP A 686 6.08 -6.99 -17.51
N THR A 687 5.23 -7.68 -18.30
CA THR A 687 3.77 -7.77 -18.05
C THR A 687 3.29 -9.19 -17.75
N SER A 688 3.17 -10.05 -18.76
CA SER A 688 2.68 -11.43 -18.65
C SER A 688 3.67 -12.41 -19.27
N GLY A 689 3.96 -13.50 -18.56
CA GLY A 689 4.98 -14.50 -18.91
C GLY A 689 5.11 -14.86 -20.39
N LEU A 690 6.33 -15.16 -20.80
CA LEU A 690 6.64 -15.52 -22.19
C LEU A 690 6.09 -16.92 -22.49
N LYS A 691 5.28 -17.01 -23.54
CA LYS A 691 4.67 -18.27 -24.01
C LYS A 691 5.50 -18.88 -25.14
N ALA A 692 5.98 -20.10 -24.91
CA ALA A 692 6.60 -20.90 -25.97
C ALA A 692 5.57 -21.30 -27.05
N PRO A 693 5.98 -21.52 -28.31
CA PRO A 693 7.25 -21.12 -28.91
C PRO A 693 7.21 -19.73 -29.59
N HIS A 694 6.04 -19.09 -29.66
CA HIS A 694 5.74 -17.97 -30.56
C HIS A 694 6.00 -16.57 -29.98
N GLU A 695 6.36 -16.45 -28.69
CA GLU A 695 6.74 -15.18 -28.08
C GLU A 695 8.26 -15.11 -27.81
N ALA A 696 8.82 -13.91 -27.90
CA ALA A 696 10.17 -13.62 -27.43
C ALA A 696 10.24 -12.23 -26.78
N ALA A 697 11.06 -12.09 -25.73
CA ALA A 697 11.38 -10.79 -25.13
C ALA A 697 12.67 -10.22 -25.71
N VAL A 698 12.71 -8.92 -25.94
CA VAL A 698 13.93 -8.22 -26.38
C VAL A 698 14.90 -8.10 -25.22
N LEU A 699 16.13 -8.60 -25.41
CA LEU A 699 17.20 -8.50 -24.43
C LEU A 699 18.09 -7.31 -24.71
N TYR A 700 18.53 -7.18 -25.97
CA TYR A 700 19.50 -6.19 -26.37
C TYR A 700 19.46 -5.97 -27.88
N ARG A 701 19.95 -4.81 -28.30
CA ARG A 701 20.24 -4.48 -29.69
C ARG A 701 21.63 -3.88 -29.73
N THR A 702 22.54 -4.45 -30.52
CA THR A 702 23.86 -3.82 -30.75
C THR A 702 23.70 -2.59 -31.64
N GLY A 703 24.58 -1.62 -31.49
CA GLY A 703 24.65 -0.42 -32.32
C GLY A 703 25.28 -0.69 -33.69
N ASP A 704 25.84 0.34 -34.31
CA ASP A 704 26.39 0.26 -35.66
C ASP A 704 27.85 -0.26 -35.71
N GLN A 705 28.33 -0.92 -34.65
CA GLN A 705 29.66 -1.53 -34.54
C GLN A 705 29.59 -2.95 -33.95
N GLU A 706 30.67 -3.72 -34.10
CA GLU A 706 30.79 -5.03 -33.44
C GLU A 706 30.98 -4.85 -31.92
N GLU A 707 30.25 -5.61 -31.12
CA GLU A 707 30.18 -5.43 -29.66
C GLU A 707 30.44 -6.76 -28.92
N THR A 708 31.09 -6.68 -27.77
CA THR A 708 31.07 -7.76 -26.77
C THR A 708 29.78 -7.65 -25.96
N VAL A 709 29.06 -8.76 -25.80
CA VAL A 709 27.85 -8.83 -24.98
C VAL A 709 28.03 -9.86 -23.87
N GLU A 710 27.84 -9.41 -22.63
CA GLU A 710 27.89 -10.24 -21.42
C GLU A 710 26.49 -10.45 -20.85
N MET A 711 26.15 -11.68 -20.47
CA MET A 711 24.87 -12.01 -19.87
C MET A 711 25.04 -12.90 -18.63
N LEU A 712 24.17 -12.68 -17.65
CA LEU A 712 24.06 -13.53 -16.46
C LEU A 712 22.64 -14.11 -16.40
N PHE A 713 22.54 -15.44 -16.38
CA PHE A 713 21.27 -16.16 -16.39
C PHE A 713 21.23 -17.25 -15.34
N THR A 714 20.07 -17.46 -14.72
CA THR A 714 19.74 -18.69 -13.99
C THR A 714 18.24 -18.93 -14.08
N ALA A 715 17.80 -20.17 -13.93
CA ALA A 715 16.40 -20.54 -14.08
C ALA A 715 15.56 -20.00 -12.91
N ALA A 716 14.58 -19.14 -13.20
CA ALA A 716 13.60 -18.73 -12.21
C ALA A 716 12.70 -19.91 -11.78
N PRO A 717 12.50 -20.14 -10.47
CA PRO A 717 11.52 -21.10 -9.96
C PRO A 717 10.12 -20.86 -10.55
N GLY A 718 9.37 -21.93 -10.79
CA GLY A 718 8.05 -21.87 -11.44
C GLY A 718 8.08 -21.60 -12.96
N SER A 719 9.25 -21.39 -13.58
CA SER A 719 9.38 -21.28 -15.05
C SER A 719 9.77 -22.59 -15.73
N SER A 720 9.59 -22.66 -17.05
CA SER A 720 9.87 -23.85 -17.87
C SER A 720 11.17 -23.72 -18.68
N LEU A 721 11.92 -24.82 -18.82
CA LEU A 721 13.13 -24.94 -19.64
C LEU A 721 13.02 -26.13 -20.61
N SER A 722 13.71 -26.17 -21.75
CA SER A 722 14.78 -25.28 -22.24
C SER A 722 14.33 -23.89 -22.75
N VAL A 723 15.31 -23.01 -22.97
CA VAL A 723 15.17 -21.69 -23.62
C VAL A 723 16.22 -21.52 -24.72
N ASN A 724 15.96 -20.62 -25.67
CA ASN A 724 16.97 -20.10 -26.60
C ASN A 724 17.28 -18.63 -26.27
N LEU A 725 18.56 -18.27 -26.39
CA LEU A 725 18.96 -16.92 -26.79
C LEU A 725 19.05 -16.89 -28.31
N LEU A 726 18.28 -16.01 -28.94
CA LEU A 726 18.19 -15.87 -30.39
C LEU A 726 18.99 -14.65 -30.84
N PHE A 727 19.74 -14.79 -31.93
CA PHE A 727 20.53 -13.75 -32.56
C PHE A 727 20.11 -13.65 -34.02
N GLN A 728 19.74 -12.46 -34.49
CA GLN A 728 19.38 -12.21 -35.89
C GLN A 728 19.71 -10.75 -36.26
N PRO A 729 19.98 -10.44 -37.54
CA PRO A 729 20.15 -9.06 -37.95
C PRO A 729 18.83 -8.29 -37.74
N LEU A 730 18.93 -7.05 -37.27
CA LEU A 730 17.83 -6.09 -37.32
C LEU A 730 17.51 -5.78 -38.79
N PRO A 731 16.24 -5.50 -39.12
CA PRO A 731 15.91 -4.92 -40.41
C PRO A 731 16.65 -3.60 -40.65
N GLU A 732 16.75 -3.23 -41.92
CA GLU A 732 17.23 -1.92 -42.35
C GLU A 732 16.34 -0.81 -41.80
N ILE A 733 16.92 0.29 -41.31
CA ILE A 733 16.14 1.47 -40.93
C ILE A 733 15.78 2.22 -42.21
N LYS A 734 14.49 2.24 -42.51
CA LYS A 734 13.85 3.01 -43.56
C LYS A 734 13.33 4.32 -42.96
N HIS A 735 13.31 5.37 -43.78
CA HIS A 735 12.88 6.73 -43.40
C HIS A 735 11.53 7.11 -44.04
#